data_AF-A0A099CW19-F1
#
_entry.id   AF-A0A099CW19-F1
#
_cell.length_a   1.000
_cell.length_b   1.000
_cell.length_c   1.000
_cell.angle_alpha   90.00
_cell.angle_beta   90.00
_cell.angle_gamma   90.00
#
_symmetry.space_group_name_H-M   'P 1'
#
loop_
_entity.id
_entity.type
_entity.pdbx_description
1 polymer ?
#
loop_
_entity_poly.entity_id
_entity_poly.type
_entity_poly.pdbx_seq_one_letter_code
_entity_poly.pdbx_strand_id
1 'polypeptide(L)'
;MTRRLTRLSGLEPLVLTPDLNFVNVGERTNVTGSARFRNLIKEERFEEAVDVARQQVENGAQIIDVNMDEGLIDSEAAMVRFLNLIASEPDIARVPVMIDSSKWSVIEAGLRCLQGKGVVNSISLKEGEDAFLEHARKIMQYGAAAVVMAFDEDGQADSLERKVAICSRAHALLTEKLDFPPEDIIFDPNIFAIATGIEEHDNYAVDFIEAARELKKRFPESHVSGGLSNVSFSFRGNNTVREAIHSVFLYHAIAAGMDMGIVNAGALAIYDDLDPELREAVEDVVLNRRKDGTERLLALAERFKDDKTEAKVENLAWREKPVSERLSHALVHGIDQYVIDDTEEARQQSSRPLDVIEGPLMAGMNVVGDLFGAGKMFLPQVVKSARVMKKAVAHLIPYIEEEKARTGDAGKNNGTIIMATVKGDVHDIGKNIVGVVLRCNNFEVIDLGVMVPAQKILETAREHNADIIGLSGLITPSLEEMSQVAKEMQRQDFRVPLLIGGATTSRAHTALRIEPHYNAGTVWVKDASRAVGVAQSLVSKDAVEAFLEKIRAEYAEVRERHKSRGEGKKLVTLQQARDRAWTRDWTAYDPPAPKQPGVHVFDDYDLAELRTYIDWTPFFQAWELAGRFPAILDDAVVGAQARELYEDAQSMLDRLIAEKWLRARAAIGFWPAQRVGDDVEVDTGAEAPTTLHFLRQQADKPVERPNLCLADFIAPADAGKPDWIGGFAVTAGIGIEEHVARFEADNDDYSSILLKALADRLAEAFAERMHQRVRTEFWGHAVDEQLDNEALIAENYRGIRPAPGYPACPDHTEKTTLFELLDVTARTGIELTEGFAMYPAAAVSGWYFAHPDSQYFVVGNLTREQVADYARRKGWSQSEAERWLAANLAYEPD
;
A
#
# COMPACT_ATOMS: atom_id res chain seq x y z
N MET A 1 -19.19 -34.58 18.29
CA MET A 1 -17.92 -34.66 17.55
C MET A 1 -17.70 -33.31 16.91
N THR A 2 -16.57 -32.66 17.16
CA THR A 2 -16.17 -31.41 16.51
C THR A 2 -15.97 -31.69 15.02
N ARG A 3 -16.73 -31.02 14.14
CA ARG A 3 -16.58 -31.13 12.68
C ARG A 3 -15.14 -30.78 12.34
N ARG A 4 -14.43 -31.69 11.66
CA ARG A 4 -13.07 -31.40 11.18
C ARG A 4 -13.18 -30.42 10.00
N LEU A 5 -12.27 -29.45 9.98
CA LEU A 5 -12.22 -28.43 8.94
C LEU A 5 -10.96 -28.66 8.13
N THR A 6 -11.07 -28.42 6.83
CA THR A 6 -9.94 -28.46 5.89
C THR A 6 -8.95 -27.37 6.27
N ARG A 7 -7.69 -27.77 6.41
CA ARG A 7 -6.58 -26.86 6.75
C ARG A 7 -5.55 -26.99 5.65
N LEU A 8 -5.39 -25.95 4.87
CA LEU A 8 -4.33 -25.79 3.88
C LEU A 8 -3.29 -24.80 4.43
N SER A 9 -2.09 -24.76 3.85
CA SER A 9 -1.08 -23.78 4.26
C SER A 9 -0.05 -23.51 3.18
N GLY A 10 0.31 -22.23 3.04
CA GLY A 10 1.65 -21.82 2.62
C GLY A 10 2.52 -21.68 3.87
N LEU A 11 3.08 -20.50 4.10
CA LEU A 11 3.67 -20.08 5.37
C LEU A 11 2.61 -19.67 6.40
N GLU A 12 1.41 -19.28 5.96
CA GLU A 12 0.27 -18.98 6.82
C GLU A 12 -0.82 -20.07 6.67
N PRO A 13 -1.55 -20.40 7.75
CA PRO A 13 -2.63 -21.37 7.68
C PRO A 13 -3.89 -20.79 7.03
N LEU A 14 -4.44 -21.51 6.05
CA LEU A 14 -5.76 -21.27 5.47
C LEU A 14 -6.72 -22.35 6.01
N VAL A 15 -7.63 -21.96 6.91
CA VAL A 15 -8.64 -22.87 7.47
C VAL A 15 -9.98 -22.59 6.81
N LEU A 16 -10.54 -23.57 6.11
CA LEU A 16 -11.82 -23.42 5.42
C LEU A 16 -12.94 -23.58 6.44
N THR A 17 -13.40 -22.45 6.98
CA THR A 17 -14.53 -22.39 7.91
C THR A 17 -15.85 -22.22 7.16
N PRO A 18 -17.00 -22.57 7.76
CA PRO A 18 -18.31 -22.28 7.16
C PRO A 18 -18.57 -20.78 6.89
N ASP A 19 -17.82 -19.87 7.53
CA ASP A 19 -17.92 -18.43 7.34
C ASP A 19 -17.16 -17.94 6.09
N LEU A 20 -16.19 -18.73 5.60
CA LEU A 20 -15.54 -18.54 4.30
C LEU A 20 -16.48 -19.06 3.21
N ASN A 21 -17.43 -18.21 2.81
CA ASN A 21 -18.50 -18.54 1.86
C ASN A 21 -18.00 -19.21 0.56
N PHE A 22 -16.86 -18.75 0.02
CA PHE A 22 -16.26 -19.27 -1.21
C PHE A 22 -14.73 -19.07 -1.22
N VAL A 23 -14.00 -20.03 -1.78
CA VAL A 23 -12.53 -20.01 -1.91
C VAL A 23 -12.13 -19.80 -3.38
N ASN A 24 -11.47 -18.67 -3.66
CA ASN A 24 -10.92 -18.34 -4.96
C ASN A 24 -9.56 -19.02 -5.16
N VAL A 25 -9.48 -19.88 -6.18
CA VAL A 25 -8.24 -20.48 -6.66
C VAL A 25 -7.81 -19.74 -7.92
N GLY A 26 -6.64 -19.08 -7.90
CA GLY A 26 -6.18 -18.26 -9.01
C GLY A 26 -5.73 -19.08 -10.22
N GLU A 27 -6.31 -18.84 -11.41
CA GLU A 27 -6.09 -19.61 -12.64
C GLU A 27 -4.93 -19.12 -13.56
N ARG A 28 -4.33 -17.96 -13.28
CA ARG A 28 -3.43 -17.26 -14.23
C ARG A 28 -2.00 -17.81 -14.27
N THR A 29 -1.62 -18.66 -13.33
CA THR A 29 -0.34 -19.42 -13.27
C THR A 29 -0.44 -20.77 -13.99
N ASN A 30 -1.23 -20.79 -15.06
CA ASN A 30 -1.49 -21.98 -15.86
C ASN A 30 -1.04 -21.76 -17.31
N VAL A 31 -0.06 -22.53 -17.78
CA VAL A 31 0.50 -22.41 -19.14
C VAL A 31 -0.56 -22.68 -20.23
N THR A 32 -1.52 -23.56 -19.96
CA THR A 32 -2.59 -23.86 -20.92
C THR A 32 -3.67 -22.76 -20.92
N GLY A 33 -4.00 -22.20 -19.76
CA GLY A 33 -5.07 -21.22 -19.56
C GLY A 33 -4.67 -19.75 -19.77
N SER A 34 -3.41 -19.39 -19.57
CA SER A 34 -2.93 -18.00 -19.55
C SER A 34 -1.87 -17.75 -20.63
N ALA A 35 -2.24 -16.98 -21.67
CA ALA A 35 -1.33 -16.65 -22.76
C ALA A 35 -0.09 -15.86 -22.28
N ARG A 36 -0.28 -14.94 -21.33
CA ARG A 36 0.82 -14.17 -20.72
C ARG A 36 1.77 -15.09 -19.99
N PHE A 37 1.26 -15.94 -19.09
CA PHE A 37 2.08 -16.85 -18.31
C PHE A 37 2.84 -17.85 -19.20
N ARG A 38 2.15 -18.44 -20.18
CA ARG A 38 2.77 -19.32 -21.18
C ARG A 38 3.96 -18.67 -21.88
N ASN A 39 3.81 -17.44 -22.35
CA ASN A 39 4.90 -16.74 -23.04
C ASN A 39 6.09 -16.52 -22.11
N LEU A 40 5.85 -16.12 -20.85
CA LEU A 40 6.90 -15.93 -19.86
C LEU A 40 7.65 -17.23 -19.55
N ILE A 41 6.96 -18.35 -19.37
CA ILE A 41 7.62 -19.64 -19.12
C ILE A 41 8.39 -20.12 -20.35
N LYS A 42 7.84 -19.97 -21.57
CA LYS A 42 8.54 -20.31 -22.82
C LYS A 42 9.80 -19.50 -23.06
N GLU A 43 9.77 -18.23 -22.69
CA GLU A 43 10.90 -17.30 -22.81
C GLU A 43 11.88 -17.41 -21.63
N GLU A 44 11.66 -18.37 -20.71
CA GLU A 44 12.42 -18.55 -19.46
C GLU A 44 12.45 -17.32 -18.53
N ARG A 45 11.48 -16.42 -18.67
CA ARG A 45 11.31 -15.19 -17.86
C ARG A 45 10.56 -15.51 -16.56
N PHE A 46 11.14 -16.39 -15.74
CA PHE A 46 10.52 -16.89 -14.52
C PHE A 46 10.30 -15.79 -13.46
N GLU A 47 11.16 -14.77 -13.38
CA GLU A 47 11.00 -13.65 -12.44
C GLU A 47 9.70 -12.87 -12.71
N GLU A 48 9.40 -12.57 -13.97
CA GLU A 48 8.15 -11.91 -14.34
C GLU A 48 6.93 -12.85 -14.21
N ALA A 49 7.15 -14.17 -14.33
CA ALA A 49 6.10 -15.15 -14.07
C ALA A 49 5.72 -15.18 -12.58
N VAL A 50 6.66 -14.88 -11.67
CA VAL A 50 6.40 -14.74 -10.23
C VAL A 50 5.48 -13.54 -9.98
N ASP A 51 5.62 -12.44 -10.73
CA ASP A 51 4.69 -11.30 -10.63
C ASP A 51 3.25 -11.69 -10.98
N VAL A 52 3.05 -12.62 -11.92
CA VAL A 52 1.71 -13.16 -12.23
C VAL A 52 1.13 -13.91 -11.04
N ALA A 53 1.95 -14.66 -10.29
CA ALA A 53 1.50 -15.30 -9.05
C ALA A 53 1.19 -14.24 -7.96
N ARG A 54 2.04 -13.22 -7.78
CA ARG A 54 1.84 -12.15 -6.80
C ARG A 54 0.52 -11.41 -7.04
N GLN A 55 0.30 -11.01 -8.29
CA GLN A 55 -0.91 -10.29 -8.71
C GLN A 55 -2.19 -11.09 -8.41
N GLN A 56 -2.18 -12.42 -8.53
CA GLN A 56 -3.34 -13.24 -8.19
C GLN A 56 -3.66 -13.20 -6.70
N VAL A 57 -2.64 -13.26 -5.83
CA VAL A 57 -2.83 -13.18 -4.38
C VAL A 57 -3.30 -11.80 -3.96
N GLU A 58 -2.74 -10.74 -4.56
CA GLU A 58 -3.18 -9.35 -4.34
C GLU A 58 -4.63 -9.15 -4.76
N ASN A 59 -5.06 -9.78 -5.85
CA ASN A 59 -6.44 -9.79 -6.34
C ASN A 59 -7.37 -10.75 -5.58
N GLY A 60 -6.94 -11.27 -4.42
CA GLY A 60 -7.80 -12.04 -3.52
C GLY A 60 -7.84 -13.55 -3.76
N ALA A 61 -6.92 -14.12 -4.56
CA ALA A 61 -6.76 -15.57 -4.62
C ALA A 61 -6.25 -16.10 -3.28
N GLN A 62 -7.00 -17.02 -2.67
CA GLN A 62 -6.61 -17.68 -1.42
C GLN A 62 -5.77 -18.94 -1.66
N ILE A 63 -5.79 -19.49 -2.88
CA ILE A 63 -4.96 -20.61 -3.34
C ILE A 63 -4.48 -20.28 -4.76
N ILE A 64 -3.27 -20.70 -5.14
CA ILE A 64 -2.74 -20.50 -6.50
C ILE A 64 -2.72 -21.83 -7.26
N ASP A 65 -3.38 -21.91 -8.41
CA ASP A 65 -3.30 -23.07 -9.32
C ASP A 65 -2.08 -22.94 -10.24
N VAL A 66 -1.14 -23.88 -10.14
CA VAL A 66 0.11 -23.87 -10.91
C VAL A 66 0.13 -25.06 -11.86
N ASN A 67 0.13 -24.76 -13.16
CA ASN A 67 0.22 -25.75 -14.24
C ASN A 67 1.32 -25.38 -15.24
N MET A 68 2.20 -26.34 -15.53
CA MET A 68 3.34 -26.21 -16.45
C MET A 68 3.26 -27.14 -17.65
N ASP A 69 2.08 -27.69 -17.93
CA ASP A 69 1.90 -28.66 -19.01
C ASP A 69 1.88 -27.98 -20.37
N GLU A 70 2.93 -28.23 -21.16
CA GLU A 70 2.99 -27.84 -22.56
C GLU A 70 3.98 -28.71 -23.33
N GLY A 71 3.65 -29.07 -24.57
CA GLY A 71 4.46 -30.01 -25.36
C GLY A 71 5.88 -29.54 -25.70
N LEU A 72 6.19 -28.25 -25.51
CA LEU A 72 7.50 -27.66 -25.84
C LEU A 72 8.35 -27.31 -24.60
N ILE A 73 7.84 -27.56 -23.39
CA ILE A 73 8.50 -27.20 -22.13
C ILE A 73 8.83 -28.48 -21.36
N ASP A 74 9.97 -28.50 -20.67
CA ASP A 74 10.22 -29.50 -19.62
C ASP A 74 9.36 -29.15 -18.39
N SER A 75 8.13 -29.67 -18.37
CA SER A 75 7.13 -29.37 -17.34
C SER A 75 7.60 -29.69 -15.93
N GLU A 76 8.42 -30.74 -15.75
CA GLU A 76 8.92 -31.14 -14.42
C GLU A 76 9.95 -30.12 -13.92
N ALA A 77 10.93 -29.76 -14.75
CA ALA A 77 11.93 -28.76 -14.42
C ALA A 77 11.31 -27.37 -14.20
N ALA A 78 10.36 -26.97 -15.06
CA ALA A 78 9.66 -25.69 -14.95
C ALA A 78 8.82 -25.59 -13.67
N MET A 79 8.11 -26.66 -13.29
CA MET A 79 7.33 -26.73 -12.05
C MET A 79 8.23 -26.53 -10.83
N VAL A 80 9.32 -27.30 -10.73
CA VAL A 80 10.27 -27.20 -9.62
C VAL A 80 10.90 -25.81 -9.55
N ARG A 81 11.35 -25.26 -10.67
CA ARG A 81 11.96 -23.93 -10.71
C ARG A 81 10.98 -22.85 -10.24
N PHE A 82 9.76 -22.85 -10.78
CA PHE A 82 8.77 -21.84 -10.46
C PHE A 82 8.31 -21.90 -9.01
N LEU A 83 8.02 -23.10 -8.48
CA LEU A 83 7.60 -23.28 -7.09
C LEU A 83 8.66 -22.80 -6.10
N ASN A 84 9.95 -23.08 -6.37
CA ASN A 84 11.05 -22.59 -5.53
C ASN A 84 11.17 -21.05 -5.54
N LEU A 85 10.88 -20.41 -6.67
CA LEU A 85 10.91 -18.95 -6.78
C LEU A 85 9.76 -18.31 -5.99
N ILE A 86 8.52 -18.77 -6.21
CA ILE A 86 7.36 -18.21 -5.48
C ILE A 86 7.43 -18.48 -3.97
N ALA A 87 8.11 -19.56 -3.55
CA ALA A 87 8.37 -19.88 -2.15
C ALA A 87 9.35 -18.91 -1.46
N SER A 88 10.11 -18.12 -2.24
CA SER A 88 11.01 -17.08 -1.73
C SER A 88 10.38 -15.69 -1.63
N GLU A 89 9.18 -15.51 -2.20
CA GLU A 89 8.44 -14.26 -2.19
C GLU A 89 7.38 -14.24 -1.06
N PRO A 90 7.52 -13.37 -0.04
CA PRO A 90 6.67 -13.42 1.15
C PRO A 90 5.16 -13.30 0.87
N ASP A 91 4.77 -12.45 -0.08
CA ASP A 91 3.37 -12.19 -0.39
C ASP A 91 2.68 -13.38 -1.05
N ILE A 92 3.44 -14.20 -1.78
CA ILE A 92 2.96 -15.43 -2.42
C ILE A 92 3.08 -16.62 -1.48
N ALA A 93 4.23 -16.77 -0.82
CA ALA A 93 4.53 -17.90 0.03
C ALA A 93 3.55 -18.07 1.19
N ARG A 94 2.83 -17.02 1.61
CA ARG A 94 1.79 -17.11 2.64
C ARG A 94 0.57 -17.96 2.25
N VAL A 95 0.20 -18.05 0.96
CA VAL A 95 -0.99 -18.80 0.53
C VAL A 95 -0.65 -20.24 0.07
N PRO A 96 -1.57 -21.21 0.20
CA PRO A 96 -1.38 -22.57 -0.31
C PRO A 96 -1.31 -22.62 -1.86
N VAL A 97 -0.67 -23.68 -2.37
CA VAL A 97 -0.55 -23.95 -3.81
C VAL A 97 -1.35 -25.19 -4.19
N MET A 98 -2.08 -25.09 -5.29
CA MET A 98 -2.73 -26.18 -6.00
C MET A 98 -1.83 -26.59 -7.19
N ILE A 99 -1.29 -27.80 -7.14
CA ILE A 99 -0.41 -28.35 -8.19
C ILE A 99 -1.26 -29.03 -9.25
N ASP A 100 -1.18 -28.52 -10.49
CA ASP A 100 -1.93 -29.03 -11.63
C ASP A 100 -1.00 -29.59 -12.73
N SER A 101 -1.27 -30.83 -13.14
CA SER A 101 -0.62 -31.47 -14.29
C SER A 101 -1.34 -32.77 -14.69
N SER A 102 -1.29 -33.10 -15.97
CA SER A 102 -1.70 -34.37 -16.56
C SER A 102 -0.72 -35.52 -16.31
N LYS A 103 0.51 -35.22 -15.86
CA LYS A 103 1.58 -36.20 -15.62
C LYS A 103 1.86 -36.31 -14.13
N TRP A 104 1.72 -37.52 -13.59
CA TRP A 104 2.00 -37.79 -12.17
C TRP A 104 3.42 -37.40 -11.73
N SER A 105 4.43 -37.58 -12.59
CA SER A 105 5.82 -37.23 -12.24
C SER A 105 6.00 -35.73 -11.94
N VAL A 106 5.29 -34.86 -12.67
CA VAL A 106 5.31 -33.40 -12.48
C VAL A 106 4.59 -33.02 -11.18
N ILE A 107 3.43 -33.64 -10.90
CA ILE A 107 2.72 -33.45 -9.64
C ILE A 107 3.61 -33.82 -8.46
N GLU A 108 4.24 -34.99 -8.51
CA GLU A 108 5.10 -35.48 -7.42
C GLU A 108 6.34 -34.59 -7.24
N ALA A 109 6.94 -34.09 -8.32
CA ALA A 109 8.03 -33.13 -8.27
C ALA A 109 7.58 -31.80 -7.63
N GLY A 110 6.38 -31.31 -7.97
CA GLY A 110 5.80 -30.11 -7.38
C GLY A 110 5.52 -30.24 -5.88
N LEU A 111 4.92 -31.35 -5.45
CA LEU A 111 4.65 -31.65 -4.03
C LEU A 111 5.92 -31.64 -3.17
N ARG A 112 7.06 -32.09 -3.71
CA ARG A 112 8.35 -32.05 -3.01
C ARG A 112 8.88 -30.63 -2.75
N CYS A 113 8.34 -29.62 -3.43
CA CYS A 113 8.76 -28.22 -3.31
C CYS A 113 7.89 -27.41 -2.35
N LEU A 114 6.71 -27.92 -1.94
CA LEU A 114 5.77 -27.15 -1.13
C LEU A 114 6.25 -26.99 0.32
N GLN A 115 6.12 -25.77 0.85
CA GLN A 115 6.49 -25.44 2.23
C GLN A 115 5.41 -25.83 3.26
N GLY A 116 4.16 -26.02 2.81
CA GLY A 116 3.00 -26.34 3.62
C GLY A 116 2.04 -27.30 2.92
N LYS A 117 0.84 -27.48 3.50
CA LYS A 117 -0.20 -28.37 2.96
C LYS A 117 -0.90 -27.74 1.75
N GLY A 118 -0.56 -28.21 0.55
CA GLY A 118 -1.18 -27.83 -0.72
C GLY A 118 -2.31 -28.77 -1.19
N VAL A 119 -2.71 -28.60 -2.45
CA VAL A 119 -3.77 -29.37 -3.12
C VAL A 119 -3.23 -29.99 -4.41
N VAL A 120 -3.63 -31.22 -4.74
CA VAL A 120 -3.35 -31.83 -6.04
C VAL A 120 -4.57 -31.73 -6.94
N ASN A 121 -4.40 -31.16 -8.13
CA ASN A 121 -5.41 -31.03 -9.17
C ASN A 121 -4.96 -31.80 -10.43
N SER A 122 -5.55 -32.92 -10.81
CA SER A 122 -6.52 -33.73 -10.08
C SER A 122 -6.14 -35.22 -10.20
N ILE A 123 -6.80 -36.06 -9.40
CA ILE A 123 -6.82 -37.51 -9.57
C ILE A 123 -8.19 -37.95 -10.08
N SER A 124 -8.23 -39.06 -10.83
CA SER A 124 -9.46 -39.59 -11.42
C SER A 124 -9.40 -41.11 -11.61
N LEU A 125 -10.54 -41.73 -11.90
CA LEU A 125 -10.67 -43.17 -12.14
C LEU A 125 -10.40 -43.58 -13.60
N LYS A 126 -9.97 -42.65 -14.46
CA LYS A 126 -9.74 -42.88 -15.90
C LYS A 126 -8.77 -44.03 -16.20
N GLU A 127 -7.79 -44.26 -15.33
CA GLU A 127 -6.76 -45.31 -15.43
C GLU A 127 -7.09 -46.54 -14.56
N GLY A 128 -8.31 -46.59 -14.01
CA GLY A 128 -8.79 -47.64 -13.11
C GLY A 128 -8.50 -47.37 -11.62
N GLU A 129 -9.09 -48.21 -10.77
CA GLU A 129 -9.03 -48.04 -9.31
C GLU A 129 -7.61 -48.15 -8.73
N ASP A 130 -6.77 -49.03 -9.26
CA ASP A 130 -5.44 -49.29 -8.71
C ASP A 130 -4.54 -48.05 -8.82
N ALA A 131 -4.52 -47.40 -9.99
CA ALA A 131 -3.76 -46.17 -10.22
C ALA A 131 -4.30 -45.01 -9.38
N PHE A 132 -5.63 -44.86 -9.31
CA PHE A 132 -6.30 -43.86 -8.48
C PHE A 132 -5.91 -43.98 -6.99
N LEU A 133 -5.95 -45.20 -6.44
CA LEU A 133 -5.57 -45.47 -5.05
C LEU A 133 -4.07 -45.33 -4.81
N GLU A 134 -3.22 -45.64 -5.79
CA GLU A 134 -1.78 -45.40 -5.70
C GLU A 134 -1.48 -43.90 -5.58
N HIS A 135 -2.03 -43.09 -6.47
CA HIS A 135 -1.87 -41.65 -6.47
C HIS A 135 -2.41 -41.04 -5.17
N ALA A 136 -3.63 -41.41 -4.75
CA ALA A 136 -4.21 -40.95 -3.49
C ALA A 136 -3.35 -41.30 -2.27
N ARG A 137 -2.76 -42.49 -2.23
CA ARG A 137 -1.84 -42.89 -1.14
C ARG A 137 -0.60 -42.00 -1.11
N LYS A 138 -0.02 -41.65 -2.27
CA LYS A 138 1.10 -40.71 -2.32
C LYS A 138 0.69 -39.31 -1.88
N ILE A 139 -0.48 -38.82 -2.27
CA ILE A 139 -1.01 -37.52 -1.81
C ILE A 139 -1.08 -37.47 -0.28
N MET A 140 -1.60 -38.53 0.36
CA MET A 140 -1.62 -38.65 1.83
C MET A 140 -0.21 -38.64 2.44
N GLN A 141 0.77 -39.30 1.81
CA GLN A 141 2.15 -39.31 2.28
C GLN A 141 2.80 -37.93 2.26
N TYR A 142 2.46 -37.09 1.28
CA TYR A 142 2.88 -35.68 1.23
C TYR A 142 2.01 -34.75 2.09
N GLY A 143 0.92 -35.27 2.66
CA GLY A 143 0.01 -34.49 3.51
C GLY A 143 -0.83 -33.47 2.75
N ALA A 144 -1.07 -33.65 1.44
CA ALA A 144 -1.86 -32.74 0.61
C ALA A 144 -3.35 -33.12 0.52
N ALA A 145 -4.20 -32.18 0.12
CA ALA A 145 -5.59 -32.43 -0.26
C ALA A 145 -5.69 -32.84 -1.74
N ALA A 146 -6.82 -33.39 -2.18
CA ALA A 146 -7.00 -33.88 -3.55
C ALA A 146 -8.28 -33.36 -4.20
N VAL A 147 -8.14 -32.82 -5.42
CA VAL A 147 -9.25 -32.64 -6.36
C VAL A 147 -9.51 -33.98 -7.05
N VAL A 148 -10.75 -34.44 -6.99
CA VAL A 148 -11.24 -35.67 -7.60
C VAL A 148 -12.13 -35.30 -8.78
N MET A 149 -11.58 -35.45 -9.98
CA MET A 149 -12.30 -35.15 -11.22
C MET A 149 -13.29 -36.27 -11.55
N ALA A 150 -14.51 -35.91 -11.97
CA ALA A 150 -15.56 -36.85 -12.38
C ALA A 150 -15.26 -37.48 -13.76
N PHE A 151 -14.21 -38.28 -13.82
CA PHE A 151 -13.74 -39.00 -15.00
C PHE A 151 -13.40 -40.45 -14.59
N ASP A 152 -14.11 -41.41 -15.16
CA ASP A 152 -13.91 -42.84 -14.97
C ASP A 152 -13.42 -43.53 -16.25
N GLU A 153 -13.36 -44.86 -16.22
CA GLU A 153 -12.92 -45.70 -17.33
C GLU A 153 -13.80 -45.55 -18.60
N ASP A 154 -15.03 -45.04 -18.44
CA ASP A 154 -16.02 -44.84 -19.50
C ASP A 154 -16.11 -43.37 -19.97
N GLY A 155 -15.22 -42.49 -19.51
CA GLY A 155 -15.16 -41.09 -19.94
C GLY A 155 -15.50 -40.05 -18.87
N GLN A 156 -15.55 -38.78 -19.29
CA GLN A 156 -15.95 -37.67 -18.41
C GLN A 156 -17.46 -37.68 -18.18
N ALA A 157 -17.90 -37.36 -16.95
CA ALA A 157 -19.30 -37.26 -16.62
C ALA A 157 -19.95 -35.96 -17.14
N ASP A 158 -20.83 -36.11 -18.12
CA ASP A 158 -21.61 -35.05 -18.78
C ASP A 158 -23.00 -34.86 -18.16
N SER A 159 -23.66 -35.91 -17.67
CA SER A 159 -24.97 -35.82 -16.98
C SER A 159 -24.87 -35.74 -15.46
N LEU A 160 -25.91 -35.17 -14.81
CA LEU A 160 -26.05 -35.15 -13.34
C LEU A 160 -25.82 -36.53 -12.71
N GLU A 161 -26.47 -37.57 -13.23
CA GLU A 161 -26.38 -38.93 -12.68
C GLU A 161 -24.95 -39.46 -12.73
N ARG A 162 -24.25 -39.26 -13.87
CA ARG A 162 -22.85 -39.68 -14.00
C ARG A 162 -21.95 -38.89 -13.07
N LYS A 163 -22.12 -37.57 -12.97
CA LYS A 163 -21.31 -36.69 -12.10
C LYS A 163 -21.36 -37.15 -10.65
N VAL A 164 -22.58 -37.41 -10.15
CA VAL A 164 -22.80 -37.88 -8.78
C VAL A 164 -22.31 -39.32 -8.58
N ALA A 165 -22.53 -40.21 -9.56
CA ALA A 165 -22.13 -41.61 -9.45
C ALA A 165 -20.60 -41.77 -9.36
N ILE A 166 -19.84 -41.10 -10.25
CA ILE A 166 -18.37 -41.18 -10.26
C ILE A 166 -17.78 -40.59 -8.98
N CYS A 167 -18.22 -39.39 -8.57
CA CYS A 167 -17.74 -38.77 -7.33
C CYS A 167 -18.07 -39.63 -6.10
N SER A 168 -19.25 -40.23 -6.05
CA SER A 168 -19.64 -41.14 -4.95
C SER A 168 -18.76 -42.40 -4.91
N ARG A 169 -18.47 -43.00 -6.08
CA ARG A 169 -17.56 -44.15 -6.19
C ARG A 169 -16.15 -43.79 -5.73
N ALA A 170 -15.62 -42.66 -6.19
CA ALA A 170 -14.29 -42.19 -5.83
C ALA A 170 -14.17 -41.88 -4.33
N HIS A 171 -15.18 -41.21 -3.74
CA HIS A 171 -15.23 -40.97 -2.30
C HIS A 171 -15.19 -42.27 -1.49
N ALA A 172 -16.04 -43.24 -1.82
CA ALA A 172 -16.06 -44.54 -1.14
C ALA A 172 -14.70 -45.24 -1.22
N LEU A 173 -14.04 -45.23 -2.38
CA LEU A 173 -12.69 -45.78 -2.54
C LEU A 173 -11.66 -45.09 -1.64
N LEU A 174 -11.67 -43.75 -1.59
CA LEU A 174 -10.74 -42.97 -0.78
C LEU A 174 -10.95 -43.19 0.73
N THR A 175 -12.20 -43.13 1.20
CA THR A 175 -12.49 -43.22 2.63
C THR A 175 -12.45 -44.65 3.15
N GLU A 176 -12.95 -45.63 2.40
CA GLU A 176 -13.05 -47.02 2.88
C GLU A 176 -11.75 -47.82 2.68
N LYS A 177 -10.99 -47.56 1.60
CA LYS A 177 -9.76 -48.33 1.30
C LYS A 177 -8.48 -47.65 1.79
N LEU A 178 -8.46 -46.32 1.95
CA LEU A 178 -7.24 -45.56 2.33
C LEU A 178 -7.38 -44.73 3.61
N ASP A 179 -8.57 -44.63 4.22
CA ASP A 179 -8.84 -43.71 5.33
C ASP A 179 -8.42 -42.26 5.00
N PHE A 180 -8.64 -41.86 3.73
CA PHE A 180 -8.37 -40.49 3.28
C PHE A 180 -9.34 -39.53 4.00
N PRO A 181 -8.87 -38.41 4.58
CA PRO A 181 -9.74 -37.49 5.31
C PRO A 181 -10.85 -36.93 4.41
N PRO A 182 -12.14 -37.14 4.72
CA PRO A 182 -13.26 -36.65 3.89
C PRO A 182 -13.25 -35.14 3.67
N GLU A 183 -12.74 -34.37 4.65
CA GLU A 183 -12.58 -32.92 4.56
C GLU A 183 -11.56 -32.49 3.50
N ASP A 184 -10.56 -33.33 3.21
CA ASP A 184 -9.51 -33.03 2.22
C ASP A 184 -9.86 -33.49 0.79
N ILE A 185 -11.10 -33.95 0.58
CA ILE A 185 -11.63 -34.34 -0.74
C ILE A 185 -12.36 -33.14 -1.35
N ILE A 186 -11.94 -32.72 -2.54
CA ILE A 186 -12.57 -31.67 -3.34
C ILE A 186 -13.11 -32.31 -4.61
N PHE A 187 -14.41 -32.35 -4.82
CA PHE A 187 -14.97 -32.87 -6.07
C PHE A 187 -14.86 -31.83 -7.18
N ASP A 188 -14.44 -32.25 -8.38
CA ASP A 188 -14.65 -31.53 -9.63
C ASP A 188 -15.64 -32.30 -10.51
N PRO A 189 -16.93 -31.94 -10.49
CA PRO A 189 -17.98 -32.56 -11.31
C PRO A 189 -17.86 -32.25 -12.82
N ASN A 190 -16.78 -31.62 -13.29
CA ASN A 190 -16.57 -31.09 -14.64
C ASN A 190 -17.53 -29.95 -15.01
N ILE A 191 -16.99 -28.74 -15.14
CA ILE A 191 -17.68 -27.61 -15.79
C ILE A 191 -17.46 -27.70 -17.29
N PHE A 192 -18.54 -27.78 -18.07
CA PHE A 192 -18.51 -27.78 -19.53
C PHE A 192 -19.06 -26.47 -20.12
N ALA A 193 -18.72 -26.22 -21.38
CA ALA A 193 -19.14 -25.02 -22.11
C ALA A 193 -20.63 -25.07 -22.45
N ILE A 194 -21.32 -23.96 -22.18
CA ILE A 194 -22.73 -23.75 -22.58
C ILE A 194 -22.83 -22.79 -23.77
N ALA A 195 -24.03 -22.64 -24.33
CA ALA A 195 -24.29 -21.77 -25.48
C ALA A 195 -23.34 -22.06 -26.67
N THR A 196 -23.07 -23.35 -26.90
CA THR A 196 -22.24 -23.83 -28.01
C THR A 196 -23.01 -23.94 -29.33
N GLY A 197 -24.35 -23.87 -29.27
CA GLY A 197 -25.26 -24.11 -30.40
C GLY A 197 -25.64 -25.59 -30.60
N ILE A 198 -25.24 -26.47 -29.69
CA ILE A 198 -25.60 -27.90 -29.66
C ILE A 198 -26.59 -28.11 -28.52
N GLU A 199 -27.79 -28.64 -28.82
CA GLU A 199 -28.92 -28.77 -27.86
C GLU A 199 -28.53 -29.64 -26.66
N GLU A 200 -27.71 -30.67 -26.87
CA GLU A 200 -27.20 -31.54 -25.81
C GLU A 200 -26.32 -30.81 -24.79
N HIS A 201 -25.75 -29.65 -25.13
CA HIS A 201 -24.87 -28.88 -24.26
C HIS A 201 -25.60 -27.83 -23.40
N ASP A 202 -26.88 -27.55 -23.71
CA ASP A 202 -27.63 -26.48 -23.06
C ASP A 202 -27.85 -26.75 -21.56
N ASN A 203 -27.88 -28.02 -21.16
CA ASN A 203 -28.14 -28.41 -19.77
C ASN A 203 -26.88 -28.54 -18.90
N TYR A 204 -25.67 -28.41 -19.46
CA TYR A 204 -24.43 -28.70 -18.74
C TYR A 204 -24.21 -27.87 -17.48
N ALA A 205 -24.59 -26.59 -17.49
CA ALA A 205 -24.49 -25.74 -16.29
C ALA A 205 -25.50 -26.16 -15.20
N VAL A 206 -26.72 -26.51 -15.59
CA VAL A 206 -27.75 -27.03 -14.67
C VAL A 206 -27.30 -28.34 -14.05
N ASP A 207 -26.79 -29.28 -14.85
CA ASP A 207 -26.29 -30.56 -14.37
C ASP A 207 -25.14 -30.41 -13.37
N PHE A 208 -24.26 -29.42 -13.56
CA PHE A 208 -23.22 -29.10 -12.58
C PHE A 208 -23.82 -28.52 -11.27
N ILE A 209 -24.73 -27.55 -11.36
CA ILE A 209 -25.36 -26.90 -10.21
C ILE A 209 -26.13 -27.93 -9.36
N GLU A 210 -26.89 -28.82 -10.00
CA GLU A 210 -27.59 -29.91 -9.32
C GLU A 210 -26.62 -30.94 -8.73
N ALA A 211 -25.52 -31.25 -9.42
CA ALA A 211 -24.50 -32.16 -8.90
C ALA A 211 -23.82 -31.59 -7.66
N ALA A 212 -23.49 -30.29 -7.65
CA ALA A 212 -22.94 -29.61 -6.47
C ALA A 212 -23.89 -29.74 -5.27
N ARG A 213 -25.20 -29.53 -5.50
CA ARG A 213 -26.24 -29.69 -4.46
C ARG A 213 -26.31 -31.10 -3.91
N GLU A 214 -26.33 -32.10 -4.77
CA GLU A 214 -26.44 -33.49 -4.34
C GLU A 214 -25.15 -33.98 -3.67
N LEU A 215 -23.98 -33.59 -4.18
CA LEU A 215 -22.69 -33.95 -3.58
C LEU A 215 -22.51 -33.29 -2.21
N LYS A 216 -22.83 -32.01 -2.06
CA LYS A 216 -22.72 -31.32 -0.77
C LYS A 216 -23.68 -31.89 0.28
N LYS A 217 -24.85 -32.36 -0.16
CA LYS A 217 -25.82 -33.05 0.70
C LYS A 217 -25.34 -34.44 1.14
N ARG A 218 -24.73 -35.21 0.23
CA ARG A 218 -24.22 -36.57 0.52
C ARG A 218 -22.91 -36.56 1.33
N PHE A 219 -22.03 -35.62 1.02
CA PHE A 219 -20.67 -35.51 1.53
C PHE A 219 -20.43 -34.11 2.11
N PRO A 220 -21.05 -33.76 3.25
CA PRO A 220 -21.02 -32.40 3.79
C PRO A 220 -19.64 -31.94 4.28
N GLU A 221 -18.72 -32.88 4.51
CA GLU A 221 -17.33 -32.58 4.88
C GLU A 221 -16.45 -32.25 3.67
N SER A 222 -16.77 -32.80 2.50
CA SER A 222 -16.04 -32.57 1.26
C SER A 222 -16.43 -31.25 0.58
N HIS A 223 -15.57 -30.78 -0.31
CA HIS A 223 -15.73 -29.54 -1.06
C HIS A 223 -16.14 -29.80 -2.51
N VAL A 224 -16.63 -28.78 -3.20
CA VAL A 224 -16.96 -28.82 -4.64
C VAL A 224 -16.30 -27.65 -5.34
N SER A 225 -15.53 -27.96 -6.39
CA SER A 225 -14.77 -27.00 -7.20
C SER A 225 -14.97 -27.26 -8.70
N GLY A 226 -14.42 -26.38 -9.52
CA GLY A 226 -14.36 -26.51 -10.97
C GLY A 226 -13.69 -25.33 -11.65
N GLY A 227 -13.22 -25.54 -12.88
CA GLY A 227 -12.68 -24.50 -13.75
C GLY A 227 -13.75 -23.60 -14.34
N LEU A 228 -13.95 -22.41 -13.76
CA LEU A 228 -15.02 -21.49 -14.17
C LEU A 228 -14.86 -21.02 -15.62
N SER A 229 -13.62 -20.83 -16.09
CA SER A 229 -13.35 -20.42 -17.46
C SER A 229 -14.00 -21.34 -18.52
N ASN A 230 -14.24 -22.62 -18.20
CA ASN A 230 -14.83 -23.60 -19.11
C ASN A 230 -16.30 -23.32 -19.44
N VAL A 231 -17.10 -22.78 -18.50
CA VAL A 231 -18.53 -22.52 -18.77
C VAL A 231 -18.72 -21.50 -19.90
N SER A 232 -17.80 -20.54 -19.98
CA SER A 232 -17.84 -19.41 -20.92
C SER A 232 -17.07 -19.64 -22.23
N PHE A 233 -16.60 -20.86 -22.50
CA PHE A 233 -15.62 -21.12 -23.57
C PHE A 233 -16.11 -20.68 -24.95
N SER A 234 -17.42 -20.78 -25.21
CA SER A 234 -18.07 -20.39 -26.47
C SER A 234 -17.94 -18.89 -26.80
N PHE A 235 -17.64 -18.05 -25.80
CA PHE A 235 -17.56 -16.58 -25.94
C PHE A 235 -16.13 -16.04 -25.85
N ARG A 236 -15.12 -16.87 -26.14
CA ARG A 236 -13.71 -16.42 -26.20
C ARG A 236 -13.56 -15.18 -27.10
N GLY A 237 -12.98 -14.12 -26.53
CA GLY A 237 -12.80 -12.83 -27.20
C GLY A 237 -13.85 -11.77 -26.83
N ASN A 238 -14.90 -12.12 -26.09
CA ASN A 238 -15.87 -11.16 -25.53
C ASN A 238 -15.85 -11.22 -24.00
N ASN A 239 -14.98 -10.43 -23.37
CA ASN A 239 -14.77 -10.50 -21.92
C ASN A 239 -16.03 -10.10 -21.13
N THR A 240 -16.74 -9.06 -21.56
CA THR A 240 -17.97 -8.58 -20.91
C THR A 240 -19.02 -9.70 -20.75
N VAL A 241 -19.28 -10.46 -21.82
CA VAL A 241 -20.24 -11.56 -21.78
C VAL A 241 -19.71 -12.73 -20.95
N ARG A 242 -18.40 -13.03 -21.03
CA ARG A 242 -17.79 -14.11 -20.24
C ARG A 242 -17.87 -13.83 -18.74
N GLU A 243 -17.55 -12.61 -18.33
CA GLU A 243 -17.61 -12.18 -16.92
C GLU A 243 -19.06 -12.19 -16.40
N ALA A 244 -20.04 -11.82 -17.23
CA ALA A 244 -21.45 -11.97 -16.89
C ALA A 244 -21.85 -13.45 -16.68
N ILE A 245 -21.45 -14.35 -17.59
CA ILE A 245 -21.67 -15.81 -17.45
C ILE A 245 -21.03 -16.33 -16.17
N HIS A 246 -19.79 -15.93 -15.88
CA HIS A 246 -19.05 -16.32 -14.68
C HIS A 246 -19.80 -15.91 -13.40
N SER A 247 -20.22 -14.65 -13.34
CA SER A 247 -20.93 -14.09 -12.18
C SER A 247 -22.26 -14.79 -11.92
N VAL A 248 -23.08 -14.98 -12.95
CA VAL A 248 -24.38 -15.68 -12.84
C VAL A 248 -24.20 -17.15 -12.49
N PHE A 249 -23.24 -17.84 -13.12
CA PHE A 249 -22.95 -19.24 -12.82
C PHE A 249 -22.51 -19.42 -11.36
N LEU A 250 -21.55 -18.62 -10.88
CA LEU A 250 -21.10 -18.68 -9.48
C LEU A 250 -22.23 -18.36 -8.50
N TYR A 251 -23.06 -17.35 -8.79
CA TYR A 251 -24.21 -17.00 -7.93
C TYR A 251 -25.10 -18.22 -7.66
N HIS A 252 -25.45 -18.98 -8.70
CA HIS A 252 -26.29 -20.17 -8.56
C HIS A 252 -25.53 -21.39 -8.03
N ALA A 253 -24.29 -21.61 -8.47
CA ALA A 253 -23.47 -22.75 -8.05
C ALA A 253 -23.09 -22.67 -6.56
N ILE A 254 -22.74 -21.47 -6.06
CA ILE A 254 -22.45 -21.24 -4.65
C ILE A 254 -23.69 -21.48 -3.79
N ALA A 255 -24.84 -20.93 -4.21
CA ALA A 255 -26.11 -21.20 -3.54
C ALA A 255 -26.50 -22.70 -3.54
N ALA A 256 -26.01 -23.46 -4.52
CA ALA A 256 -26.19 -24.91 -4.59
C ALA A 256 -25.17 -25.71 -3.78
N GLY A 257 -24.07 -25.11 -3.32
CA GLY A 257 -23.07 -25.77 -2.46
C GLY A 257 -21.66 -25.88 -3.03
N MET A 258 -21.37 -25.22 -4.16
CA MET A 258 -19.99 -25.00 -4.63
C MET A 258 -19.28 -24.03 -3.68
N ASP A 259 -18.17 -24.43 -3.09
CA ASP A 259 -17.47 -23.66 -2.05
C ASP A 259 -16.01 -23.33 -2.42
N MET A 260 -15.54 -23.77 -3.58
CA MET A 260 -14.25 -23.43 -4.16
C MET A 260 -14.39 -23.27 -5.67
N GLY A 261 -13.53 -22.47 -6.32
CA GLY A 261 -13.48 -22.45 -7.79
C GLY A 261 -12.17 -21.91 -8.34
N ILE A 262 -11.77 -22.46 -9.49
CA ILE A 262 -10.62 -21.98 -10.25
C ILE A 262 -11.10 -20.83 -11.14
N VAL A 263 -10.68 -19.62 -10.77
CA VAL A 263 -11.21 -18.35 -11.29
C VAL A 263 -10.10 -17.35 -11.55
N ASN A 264 -10.38 -16.37 -12.41
CA ASN A 264 -9.58 -15.15 -12.47
C ASN A 264 -10.03 -14.21 -11.33
N ALA A 265 -9.35 -14.28 -10.18
CA ALA A 265 -9.76 -13.57 -8.95
C ALA A 265 -10.01 -12.05 -9.14
N GLY A 266 -9.30 -11.40 -10.07
CA GLY A 266 -9.46 -9.97 -10.36
C GLY A 266 -10.52 -9.59 -11.41
N ALA A 267 -11.27 -10.55 -11.98
CA ALA A 267 -12.22 -10.28 -13.08
C ALA A 267 -13.64 -10.80 -12.82
N LEU A 268 -14.02 -11.00 -11.56
CA LEU A 268 -15.38 -11.42 -11.20
C LEU A 268 -16.30 -10.20 -11.11
N ALA A 269 -17.20 -10.04 -12.09
CA ALA A 269 -18.24 -9.02 -12.06
C ALA A 269 -19.24 -9.28 -10.92
N ILE A 270 -19.76 -8.21 -10.30
CA ILE A 270 -20.78 -8.30 -9.25
C ILE A 270 -22.14 -8.55 -9.92
N TYR A 271 -22.86 -9.58 -9.48
CA TYR A 271 -24.12 -10.02 -10.10
C TYR A 271 -25.18 -8.90 -10.21
N ASP A 272 -25.24 -8.00 -9.22
CA ASP A 272 -26.19 -6.88 -9.20
C ASP A 272 -25.78 -5.68 -10.07
N ASP A 273 -24.50 -5.60 -10.43
CA ASP A 273 -23.95 -4.53 -11.28
C ASP A 273 -24.04 -4.89 -12.78
N LEU A 274 -24.43 -6.12 -13.11
CA LEU A 274 -24.64 -6.54 -14.49
C LEU A 274 -25.82 -5.78 -15.11
N ASP A 275 -25.66 -5.38 -16.38
CA ASP A 275 -26.76 -4.81 -17.15
C ASP A 275 -27.99 -5.75 -17.08
N PRO A 276 -29.19 -5.24 -16.72
CA PRO A 276 -30.35 -6.10 -16.49
C PRO A 276 -30.74 -6.96 -17.69
N GLU A 277 -30.56 -6.46 -18.92
CA GLU A 277 -30.88 -7.19 -20.15
C GLU A 277 -29.86 -8.31 -20.40
N LEU A 278 -28.57 -8.02 -20.19
CA LEU A 278 -27.50 -9.01 -20.28
C LEU A 278 -27.63 -10.08 -19.18
N ARG A 279 -27.90 -9.67 -17.93
CA ARG A 279 -28.07 -10.58 -16.80
C ARG A 279 -29.21 -11.56 -17.04
N GLU A 280 -30.36 -11.09 -17.48
CA GLU A 280 -31.51 -11.96 -17.79
C GLU A 280 -31.17 -12.96 -18.89
N ALA A 281 -30.52 -12.51 -19.99
CA ALA A 281 -30.13 -13.39 -21.09
C ALA A 281 -29.09 -14.44 -20.67
N VAL A 282 -28.17 -14.08 -19.78
CA VAL A 282 -27.18 -15.01 -19.22
C VAL A 282 -27.85 -16.01 -18.28
N GLU A 283 -28.78 -15.58 -17.42
CA GLU A 283 -29.57 -16.49 -16.57
C GLU A 283 -30.38 -17.50 -17.39
N ASP A 284 -30.98 -17.04 -18.48
CA ASP A 284 -31.75 -17.88 -19.41
C ASP A 284 -30.89 -19.05 -19.94
N VAL A 285 -29.61 -18.81 -20.22
CA VAL A 285 -28.64 -19.80 -20.72
C VAL A 285 -28.08 -20.66 -19.57
N VAL A 286 -27.60 -20.05 -18.49
CA VAL A 286 -26.98 -20.77 -17.35
C VAL A 286 -27.96 -21.73 -16.69
N LEU A 287 -29.24 -21.35 -16.58
CA LEU A 287 -30.27 -22.16 -15.95
C LEU A 287 -31.15 -22.92 -16.95
N ASN A 288 -30.82 -22.84 -18.25
CA ASN A 288 -31.58 -23.49 -19.33
C ASN A 288 -33.10 -23.24 -19.23
N ARG A 289 -33.50 -21.97 -18.98
CA ARG A 289 -34.91 -21.60 -18.73
C ARG A 289 -35.77 -21.61 -20.00
N ARG A 290 -35.14 -21.52 -21.17
CA ARG A 290 -35.80 -21.33 -22.46
C ARG A 290 -34.98 -21.92 -23.60
N LYS A 291 -35.67 -22.34 -24.66
CA LYS A 291 -35.08 -23.01 -25.83
C LYS A 291 -34.26 -22.09 -26.74
N ASP A 292 -34.62 -20.82 -26.82
CA ASP A 292 -33.94 -19.80 -27.64
C ASP A 292 -32.91 -18.97 -26.85
N GLY A 293 -32.50 -19.43 -25.66
CA GLY A 293 -31.60 -18.70 -24.76
C GLY A 293 -30.23 -18.44 -25.39
N THR A 294 -29.65 -19.46 -26.02
CA THR A 294 -28.36 -19.37 -26.72
C THR A 294 -28.41 -18.35 -27.87
N GLU A 295 -29.48 -18.36 -28.67
CA GLU A 295 -29.68 -17.42 -29.79
C GLU A 295 -29.82 -15.98 -29.30
N ARG A 296 -30.59 -15.77 -28.21
CA ARG A 296 -30.78 -14.47 -27.56
C ARG A 296 -29.46 -13.92 -27.03
N LEU A 297 -28.67 -14.73 -26.33
CA LEU A 297 -27.39 -14.29 -25.78
C LEU A 297 -26.38 -13.97 -26.89
N LEU A 298 -26.33 -14.75 -27.96
CA LEU A 298 -25.47 -14.46 -29.12
C LEU A 298 -25.84 -13.14 -29.81
N ALA A 299 -27.14 -12.86 -29.96
CA ALA A 299 -27.60 -11.59 -30.53
C ALA A 299 -27.22 -10.38 -29.66
N LEU A 300 -27.30 -10.53 -28.33
CA LEU A 300 -26.87 -9.50 -27.38
C LEU A 300 -25.35 -9.34 -27.34
N ALA A 301 -24.59 -10.44 -27.45
CA ALA A 301 -23.14 -10.42 -27.36
C ALA A 301 -22.48 -9.50 -28.40
N GLU A 302 -23.07 -9.33 -29.59
CA GLU A 302 -22.58 -8.38 -30.60
C GLU A 302 -22.71 -6.91 -30.17
N ARG A 303 -23.70 -6.55 -29.35
CA ARG A 303 -23.86 -5.18 -28.81
C ARG A 303 -22.79 -4.84 -27.76
N PHE A 304 -22.25 -5.84 -27.08
CA PHE A 304 -21.24 -5.68 -26.02
C PHE A 304 -19.82 -6.01 -26.50
N LYS A 305 -19.60 -6.05 -27.83
CA LYS A 305 -18.34 -6.45 -28.45
C LYS A 305 -17.37 -5.27 -28.70
N ASP A 306 -17.88 -4.04 -28.69
CA ASP A 306 -17.15 -2.81 -28.99
C ASP A 306 -17.53 -1.68 -28.03
N ASP A 307 -16.89 -1.60 -26.86
CA ASP A 307 -16.85 -0.34 -26.10
C ASP A 307 -15.47 0.32 -26.29
N LYS A 308 -15.36 1.04 -27.41
CA LYS A 308 -14.48 2.21 -27.48
C LYS A 308 -15.00 3.22 -26.46
N THR A 309 -14.09 3.69 -25.64
CA THR A 309 -14.23 4.80 -24.71
C THR A 309 -14.69 6.06 -25.47
N GLU A 310 -15.99 6.33 -25.49
CA GLU A 310 -16.52 7.66 -25.81
C GLU A 310 -16.96 8.36 -24.52
N ALA A 311 -16.56 9.63 -24.41
CA ALA A 311 -16.79 10.48 -23.25
C ALA A 311 -18.28 10.57 -22.91
N LYS A 312 -18.65 10.17 -21.69
CA LYS A 312 -20.01 10.29 -21.16
C LYS A 312 -20.43 11.76 -21.17
N VAL A 313 -21.42 12.08 -21.99
CA VAL A 313 -22.32 13.21 -21.75
C VAL A 313 -22.95 12.99 -20.38
N GLU A 314 -22.90 13.98 -19.48
CA GLU A 314 -23.47 13.90 -18.13
C GLU A 314 -24.93 13.44 -18.19
N ASN A 315 -25.18 12.22 -17.73
CA ASN A 315 -26.52 11.70 -17.55
C ASN A 315 -27.12 12.32 -16.29
N LEU A 316 -27.88 13.41 -16.44
CA LEU A 316 -28.55 14.11 -15.34
C LEU A 316 -29.79 13.37 -14.79
N ALA A 317 -30.03 12.11 -15.14
CA ALA A 317 -31.19 11.34 -14.65
C ALA A 317 -31.28 11.27 -13.11
N TRP A 318 -30.16 11.36 -12.40
CA TRP A 318 -30.15 11.40 -10.93
C TRP A 318 -30.83 12.67 -10.36
N ARG A 319 -30.92 13.77 -11.13
CA ARG A 319 -31.58 15.02 -10.71
C ARG A 319 -33.10 14.89 -10.55
N GLU A 320 -33.71 13.89 -11.17
CA GLU A 320 -35.15 13.62 -11.09
C GLU A 320 -35.55 12.88 -9.80
N LYS A 321 -34.57 12.41 -9.02
CA LYS A 321 -34.78 11.69 -7.76
C LYS A 321 -35.19 12.64 -6.60
N PRO A 322 -35.74 12.10 -5.49
CA PRO A 322 -35.98 12.87 -4.28
C PRO A 322 -34.70 13.53 -3.73
N VAL A 323 -34.83 14.69 -3.08
CA VAL A 323 -33.69 15.48 -2.60
C VAL A 323 -32.72 14.71 -1.71
N SER A 324 -33.21 13.81 -0.87
CA SER A 324 -32.38 12.94 -0.03
C SER A 324 -31.49 12.00 -0.85
N GLU A 325 -32.01 11.41 -1.91
CA GLU A 325 -31.26 10.54 -2.82
C GLU A 325 -30.28 11.35 -3.69
N ARG A 326 -30.65 12.57 -4.07
CA ARG A 326 -29.75 13.49 -4.80
C ARG A 326 -28.54 13.89 -3.95
N LEU A 327 -28.76 14.24 -2.68
CA LEU A 327 -27.69 14.55 -1.73
C LEU A 327 -26.78 13.33 -1.50
N SER A 328 -27.36 12.14 -1.31
CA SER A 328 -26.58 10.90 -1.17
C SER A 328 -25.75 10.60 -2.43
N HIS A 329 -26.33 10.77 -3.62
CA HIS A 329 -25.62 10.59 -4.89
C HIS A 329 -24.49 11.61 -5.06
N ALA A 330 -24.76 12.89 -4.77
CA ALA A 330 -23.78 13.96 -4.83
C ALA A 330 -22.59 13.70 -3.89
N LEU A 331 -22.85 13.19 -2.69
CA LEU A 331 -21.80 12.79 -1.74
C LEU A 331 -20.97 11.62 -2.27
N VAL A 332 -21.60 10.52 -2.69
CA VAL A 332 -20.89 9.31 -3.17
C VAL A 332 -20.06 9.61 -4.42
N HIS A 333 -20.53 10.49 -5.31
CA HIS A 333 -19.82 10.84 -6.54
C HIS A 333 -18.98 12.13 -6.44
N GLY A 334 -18.93 12.80 -5.28
CA GLY A 334 -18.12 14.00 -5.08
C GLY A 334 -18.57 15.23 -5.89
N ILE A 335 -19.85 15.31 -6.25
CA ILE A 335 -20.45 16.38 -7.08
C ILE A 335 -20.83 17.57 -6.19
N ASP A 336 -20.18 18.72 -6.37
CA ASP A 336 -20.46 19.92 -5.57
C ASP A 336 -21.38 20.94 -6.26
N GLN A 337 -21.58 20.83 -7.57
CA GLN A 337 -22.28 21.84 -8.38
C GLN A 337 -23.71 22.14 -7.90
N TYR A 338 -24.45 21.15 -7.39
CA TYR A 338 -25.85 21.28 -6.98
C TYR A 338 -26.07 21.16 -5.46
N VAL A 339 -24.99 21.01 -4.68
CA VAL A 339 -25.10 20.62 -3.27
C VAL A 339 -25.80 21.68 -2.42
N ILE A 340 -25.58 22.97 -2.71
CA ILE A 340 -26.19 24.07 -1.95
C ILE A 340 -27.71 24.08 -2.17
N ASP A 341 -28.16 24.02 -3.43
CA ASP A 341 -29.57 24.03 -3.78
C ASP A 341 -30.30 22.80 -3.21
N ASP A 342 -29.69 21.62 -3.33
CA ASP A 342 -30.28 20.39 -2.78
C ASP A 342 -30.31 20.41 -1.25
N THR A 343 -29.28 20.98 -0.59
CA THR A 343 -29.24 21.12 0.87
C THR A 343 -30.32 22.08 1.35
N GLU A 344 -30.55 23.18 0.64
CA GLU A 344 -31.61 24.14 0.96
C GLU A 344 -33.00 23.52 0.80
N GLU A 345 -33.23 22.77 -0.28
CA GLU A 345 -34.49 22.05 -0.47
C GLU A 345 -34.72 21.01 0.63
N ALA A 346 -33.70 20.23 1.00
CA ALA A 346 -33.79 19.28 2.12
C ALA A 346 -34.05 19.97 3.46
N ARG A 347 -33.44 21.14 3.69
CA ARG A 347 -33.66 21.96 4.90
C ARG A 347 -35.10 22.43 5.00
N GLN A 348 -35.71 22.88 3.90
CA GLN A 348 -37.10 23.31 3.87
C GLN A 348 -38.09 22.15 4.11
N GLN A 349 -37.70 20.93 3.74
CA GLN A 349 -38.50 19.71 3.97
C GLN A 349 -38.28 19.10 5.37
N SER A 350 -37.29 19.58 6.11
CA SER A 350 -36.91 19.06 7.43
C SER A 350 -37.48 19.90 8.57
N SER A 351 -37.73 19.27 9.72
CA SER A 351 -38.21 19.95 10.92
C SER A 351 -37.15 20.84 11.55
N ARG A 352 -35.90 20.39 11.54
CA ARG A 352 -34.72 21.08 12.08
C ARG A 352 -33.60 21.06 11.04
N PRO A 353 -32.83 22.14 10.86
CA PRO A 353 -31.60 22.14 10.06
C PRO A 353 -30.66 20.96 10.35
N LEU A 354 -30.54 20.54 11.62
CA LEU A 354 -29.74 19.38 12.01
C LEU A 354 -30.23 18.05 11.41
N ASP A 355 -31.54 17.92 11.13
CA ASP A 355 -32.10 16.68 10.56
C ASP A 355 -31.57 16.41 9.12
N VAL A 356 -31.13 17.45 8.40
CA VAL A 356 -30.48 17.30 7.09
C VAL A 356 -29.09 16.67 7.23
N ILE A 357 -28.36 17.03 8.29
CA ILE A 357 -27.05 16.46 8.60
C ILE A 357 -27.24 15.02 9.05
N GLU A 358 -28.03 14.79 10.11
CA GLU A 358 -28.26 13.47 10.71
C GLU A 358 -29.00 12.49 9.77
N GLY A 359 -29.73 13.01 8.78
CA GLY A 359 -30.47 12.23 7.79
C GLY A 359 -29.71 12.02 6.47
N PRO A 360 -30.07 12.73 5.39
CA PRO A 360 -29.57 12.44 4.04
C PRO A 360 -28.06 12.59 3.88
N LEU A 361 -27.43 13.56 4.56
CA LEU A 361 -25.99 13.76 4.45
C LEU A 361 -25.21 12.63 5.14
N MET A 362 -25.56 12.27 6.38
CA MET A 362 -24.95 11.15 7.08
C MET A 362 -25.24 9.81 6.40
N ALA A 363 -26.42 9.61 5.82
CA ALA A 363 -26.71 8.42 5.03
C ALA A 363 -25.76 8.29 3.83
N GLY A 364 -25.53 9.39 3.10
CA GLY A 364 -24.55 9.42 2.00
C GLY A 364 -23.12 9.12 2.48
N MET A 365 -22.72 9.71 3.61
CA MET A 365 -21.39 9.48 4.19
C MET A 365 -21.18 8.05 4.73
N ASN A 366 -22.23 7.41 5.25
CA ASN A 366 -22.18 6.01 5.63
C ASN A 366 -21.92 5.12 4.41
N VAL A 367 -22.59 5.38 3.27
CA VAL A 367 -22.32 4.66 2.02
C VAL A 367 -20.87 4.86 1.56
N VAL A 368 -20.34 6.09 1.63
CA VAL A 368 -18.92 6.38 1.35
C VAL A 368 -18.00 5.56 2.27
N GLY A 369 -18.31 5.51 3.57
CA GLY A 369 -17.57 4.72 4.55
C GLY A 369 -17.61 3.22 4.27
N ASP A 370 -18.78 2.68 3.94
CA ASP A 370 -18.96 1.26 3.59
C ASP A 370 -18.20 0.89 2.32
N LEU A 371 -18.27 1.74 1.28
CA LEU A 371 -17.54 1.52 0.03
C LEU A 371 -16.02 1.61 0.22
N PHE A 372 -15.55 2.56 1.03
CA PHE A 372 -14.14 2.70 1.36
C PHE A 372 -13.63 1.51 2.19
N GLY A 373 -14.41 1.08 3.20
CA GLY A 373 -14.10 -0.10 4.01
C GLY A 373 -14.11 -1.41 3.21
N ALA A 374 -14.94 -1.50 2.17
CA ALA A 374 -14.99 -2.62 1.23
C ALA A 374 -13.94 -2.55 0.11
N GLY A 375 -13.09 -1.51 0.06
CA GLY A 375 -12.10 -1.33 -1.00
C GLY A 375 -12.68 -0.97 -2.38
N LYS A 376 -13.95 -0.54 -2.44
CA LYS A 376 -14.66 -0.13 -3.66
C LYS A 376 -14.58 1.37 -3.93
N MET A 377 -14.13 2.15 -2.95
CA MET A 377 -13.87 3.58 -3.05
C MET A 377 -12.49 3.85 -2.50
N PHE A 378 -11.79 4.83 -3.06
CA PHE A 378 -10.41 5.15 -2.68
C PHE A 378 -10.31 6.56 -2.12
N LEU A 379 -9.18 6.83 -1.47
CA LEU A 379 -8.99 8.07 -0.73
C LEU A 379 -9.25 9.35 -1.55
N PRO A 380 -8.83 9.47 -2.84
CA PRO A 380 -9.17 10.66 -3.64
C PRO A 380 -10.67 10.94 -3.70
N GLN A 381 -11.47 9.88 -3.84
CA GLN A 381 -12.93 9.99 -3.92
C GLN A 381 -13.51 10.36 -2.55
N VAL A 382 -13.02 9.75 -1.46
CA VAL A 382 -13.46 10.06 -0.09
C VAL A 382 -13.22 11.54 0.24
N VAL A 383 -12.09 12.10 -0.17
CA VAL A 383 -11.79 13.53 0.02
C VAL A 383 -12.71 14.41 -0.84
N LYS A 384 -13.03 14.01 -2.08
CA LYS A 384 -14.04 14.70 -2.91
C LYS A 384 -15.44 14.66 -2.26
N SER A 385 -15.85 13.54 -1.67
CA SER A 385 -17.11 13.41 -0.90
C SER A 385 -17.13 14.34 0.32
N ALA A 386 -16.02 14.41 1.05
CA ALA A 386 -15.88 15.29 2.22
C ALA A 386 -16.06 16.77 1.87
N ARG A 387 -15.54 17.20 0.71
CA ARG A 387 -15.74 18.56 0.18
C ARG A 387 -17.22 18.86 -0.02
N VAL A 388 -17.97 17.94 -0.64
CA VAL A 388 -19.42 18.07 -0.84
C VAL A 388 -20.13 18.18 0.52
N MET A 389 -19.79 17.31 1.47
CA MET A 389 -20.32 17.33 2.83
C MET A 389 -20.07 18.67 3.54
N LYS A 390 -18.83 19.18 3.51
CA LYS A 390 -18.49 20.46 4.14
C LYS A 390 -19.26 21.63 3.53
N LYS A 391 -19.38 21.69 2.19
CA LYS A 391 -20.17 22.74 1.52
C LYS A 391 -21.63 22.70 1.93
N ALA A 392 -22.23 21.51 2.04
CA ALA A 392 -23.60 21.34 2.54
C ALA A 392 -23.74 21.83 3.99
N VAL A 393 -22.86 21.39 4.90
CA VAL A 393 -22.88 21.79 6.30
C VAL A 393 -22.66 23.30 6.46
N ALA A 394 -21.72 23.89 5.72
CA ALA A 394 -21.45 25.32 5.73
C ALA A 394 -22.68 26.16 5.39
N HIS A 395 -23.50 25.68 4.43
CA HIS A 395 -24.79 26.31 4.10
C HIS A 395 -25.81 26.22 5.26
N LEU A 396 -25.77 25.14 6.05
CA LEU A 396 -26.68 24.92 7.17
C LEU A 396 -26.31 25.68 8.45
N ILE A 397 -25.02 26.05 8.64
CA ILE A 397 -24.51 26.70 9.86
C ILE A 397 -25.38 27.89 10.33
N PRO A 398 -25.71 28.89 9.48
CA PRO A 398 -26.50 30.04 9.92
C PRO A 398 -27.87 29.65 10.50
N TYR A 399 -28.51 28.62 9.91
CA TYR A 399 -29.80 28.13 10.36
C TYR A 399 -29.70 27.29 11.64
N ILE A 400 -28.62 26.52 11.79
CA ILE A 400 -28.33 25.76 13.00
C ILE A 400 -28.05 26.70 14.17
N GLU A 401 -27.32 27.80 13.97
CA GLU A 401 -27.06 28.81 14.99
C GLU A 401 -28.34 29.52 15.43
N GLU A 402 -29.21 29.89 14.49
CA GLU A 402 -30.53 30.48 14.77
C GLU A 402 -31.43 29.51 15.55
N GLU A 403 -31.41 28.22 15.20
CA GLU A 403 -32.14 27.20 15.93
C GLU A 403 -31.56 26.94 17.33
N LYS A 404 -30.24 26.82 17.46
CA LYS A 404 -29.52 26.68 18.74
C LYS A 404 -29.88 27.82 19.69
N ALA A 405 -29.92 29.05 19.19
CA ALA A 405 -30.32 30.22 19.97
C ALA A 405 -31.79 30.14 20.45
N ARG A 406 -32.66 29.42 19.72
CA ARG A 406 -34.08 29.24 20.02
C ARG A 406 -34.37 28.05 20.94
N THR A 407 -33.66 26.93 20.79
CA THR A 407 -33.99 25.63 21.42
C THR A 407 -32.95 25.17 22.44
N GLY A 408 -31.73 25.69 22.39
CA GLY A 408 -30.61 25.30 23.25
C GLY A 408 -30.00 23.92 22.93
N ASP A 409 -30.42 23.26 21.84
CA ASP A 409 -29.94 21.92 21.44
C ASP A 409 -28.87 22.03 20.37
N ALA A 410 -27.72 21.38 20.58
CA ALA A 410 -26.52 21.61 19.79
C ALA A 410 -26.22 20.55 18.72
N GLY A 411 -27.00 19.46 18.67
CA GLY A 411 -26.63 18.24 17.95
C GLY A 411 -25.50 17.50 18.68
N LYS A 412 -25.40 16.17 18.50
CA LYS A 412 -24.32 15.35 19.06
C LYS A 412 -23.42 14.81 17.95
N ASN A 413 -22.13 15.14 18.01
CA ASN A 413 -21.08 14.48 17.22
C ASN A 413 -20.74 13.11 17.84
N ASN A 414 -19.95 12.30 17.12
CA ASN A 414 -19.46 11.00 17.62
C ASN A 414 -18.30 11.13 18.63
N GLY A 415 -17.74 12.33 18.76
CA GLY A 415 -16.62 12.66 19.65
C GLY A 415 -15.79 13.82 19.10
N THR A 416 -15.05 14.47 19.98
CA THR A 416 -14.16 15.60 19.66
C THR A 416 -12.70 15.15 19.68
N ILE A 417 -11.96 15.42 18.61
CA ILE A 417 -10.57 15.00 18.42
C ILE A 417 -9.70 16.24 18.21
N ILE A 418 -8.69 16.43 19.06
CA ILE A 418 -7.62 17.42 18.81
C ILE A 418 -6.56 16.75 17.96
N MET A 419 -6.25 17.30 16.79
CA MET A 419 -5.19 16.83 15.90
C MET A 419 -4.08 17.88 15.82
N ALA A 420 -2.82 17.46 15.92
CA ALA A 420 -1.68 18.35 15.79
C ALA A 420 -0.47 17.66 15.16
N THR A 421 0.26 18.37 14.30
CA THR A 421 1.65 18.00 13.98
C THR A 421 2.53 18.55 15.11
N VAL A 422 3.35 17.67 15.70
CA VAL A 422 4.10 17.98 16.91
C VAL A 422 5.10 19.12 16.71
N LYS A 423 5.54 19.69 17.83
CA LYS A 423 6.53 20.76 17.90
C LYS A 423 7.75 20.45 17.03
N GLY A 424 8.23 21.46 16.29
CA GLY A 424 9.40 21.33 15.42
C GLY A 424 9.16 20.63 14.08
N ASP A 425 7.98 20.05 13.82
CA ASP A 425 7.64 19.41 12.55
C ASP A 425 6.59 20.22 11.78
N VAL A 426 6.69 20.20 10.45
CA VAL A 426 5.92 21.07 9.54
C VAL A 426 5.05 20.31 8.56
N HIS A 427 5.19 18.99 8.49
CA HIS A 427 4.48 18.19 7.48
C HIS A 427 3.11 17.78 7.99
N ASP A 428 2.07 18.04 7.18
CA ASP A 428 0.68 17.85 7.58
C ASP A 428 -0.19 17.12 6.56
N ILE A 429 0.34 16.69 5.41
CA ILE A 429 -0.46 16.02 4.36
C ILE A 429 -1.23 14.82 4.95
N GLY A 430 -0.52 13.89 5.60
CA GLY A 430 -1.15 12.72 6.23
C GLY A 430 -2.11 13.09 7.37
N LYS A 431 -1.80 14.11 8.18
CA LYS A 431 -2.69 14.62 9.24
C LYS A 431 -4.00 15.14 8.64
N ASN A 432 -3.92 15.90 7.55
CA ASN A 432 -5.08 16.52 6.93
C ASN A 432 -5.97 15.45 6.30
N ILE A 433 -5.38 14.43 5.68
CA ILE A 433 -6.09 13.24 5.19
C ILE A 433 -6.86 12.56 6.34
N VAL A 434 -6.18 12.25 7.45
CA VAL A 434 -6.83 11.64 8.63
C VAL A 434 -7.97 12.52 9.16
N GLY A 435 -7.74 13.84 9.26
CA GLY A 435 -8.75 14.79 9.73
C GLY A 435 -9.97 14.85 8.82
N VAL A 436 -9.79 14.77 7.51
CA VAL A 436 -10.90 14.69 6.53
C VAL A 436 -11.69 13.39 6.72
N VAL A 437 -10.99 12.25 6.78
CA VAL A 437 -11.61 10.92 6.94
C VAL A 437 -12.38 10.80 8.27
N LEU A 438 -11.87 11.39 9.36
CA LEU A 438 -12.57 11.42 10.64
C LEU A 438 -13.83 12.32 10.60
N ARG A 439 -13.77 13.49 9.96
CA ARG A 439 -14.95 14.35 9.76
C ARG A 439 -16.02 13.65 8.91
N CYS A 440 -15.61 12.85 7.92
CA CYS A 440 -16.54 12.02 7.15
C CYS A 440 -17.33 11.03 8.02
N ASN A 441 -16.84 10.71 9.21
CA ASN A 441 -17.46 9.80 10.17
C ASN A 441 -18.07 10.52 11.38
N ASN A 442 -18.48 11.78 11.20
CA ASN A 442 -19.16 12.62 12.19
C ASN A 442 -18.36 12.89 13.48
N PHE A 443 -17.02 12.86 13.40
CA PHE A 443 -16.16 13.38 14.47
C PHE A 443 -15.94 14.88 14.28
N GLU A 444 -15.93 15.62 15.40
CA GLU A 444 -15.44 17.00 15.41
C GLU A 444 -13.92 16.98 15.48
N VAL A 445 -13.25 17.48 14.44
CA VAL A 445 -11.78 17.48 14.36
C VAL A 445 -11.27 18.91 14.40
N ILE A 446 -10.62 19.25 15.53
CA ILE A 446 -9.95 20.53 15.75
C ILE A 446 -8.48 20.36 15.41
N ASP A 447 -8.09 20.89 14.26
CA ASP A 447 -6.71 20.83 13.77
C ASP A 447 -5.93 22.06 14.24
N LEU A 448 -4.91 21.83 15.06
CA LEU A 448 -4.05 22.90 15.61
C LEU A 448 -2.94 23.34 14.65
N GLY A 449 -2.83 22.70 13.49
CA GLY A 449 -1.81 22.94 12.49
C GLY A 449 -0.49 22.23 12.80
N VAL A 450 0.62 22.90 12.52
CA VAL A 450 1.97 22.36 12.60
C VAL A 450 2.84 23.08 13.62
N MET A 451 3.96 22.47 14.00
CA MET A 451 4.88 22.97 15.03
C MET A 451 4.17 23.27 16.36
N VAL A 452 3.18 22.47 16.75
CA VAL A 452 2.33 22.78 17.90
C VAL A 452 2.98 22.32 19.21
N PRO A 453 3.22 23.22 20.18
CA PRO A 453 3.78 22.83 21.49
C PRO A 453 2.81 21.95 22.28
N ALA A 454 3.36 21.00 23.05
CA ALA A 454 2.60 20.11 23.94
C ALA A 454 1.59 20.88 24.82
N GLN A 455 2.00 22.01 25.39
CA GLN A 455 1.15 22.85 26.22
C GLN A 455 -0.12 23.30 25.49
N LYS A 456 0.00 23.81 24.26
CA LYS A 456 -1.15 24.28 23.46
C LYS A 456 -2.09 23.12 23.12
N ILE A 457 -1.55 21.94 22.81
CA ILE A 457 -2.35 20.73 22.55
C ILE A 457 -3.22 20.40 23.77
N LEU A 458 -2.62 20.36 24.95
CA LEU A 458 -3.30 19.99 26.19
C LEU A 458 -4.29 21.07 26.68
N GLU A 459 -3.94 22.35 26.52
CA GLU A 459 -4.85 23.46 26.84
C GLU A 459 -6.10 23.41 25.96
N THR A 460 -5.92 23.26 24.64
CA THR A 460 -7.04 23.13 23.69
C THR A 460 -7.88 21.89 23.98
N ALA A 461 -7.25 20.76 24.30
CA ALA A 461 -7.96 19.53 24.63
C ALA A 461 -8.87 19.70 25.86
N ARG A 462 -8.49 20.51 26.84
CA ARG A 462 -9.34 20.85 27.99
C ARG A 462 -10.45 21.82 27.62
N GLU A 463 -10.10 22.88 26.89
CA GLU A 463 -11.04 23.92 26.47
C GLU A 463 -12.22 23.31 25.70
N HIS A 464 -11.92 22.38 24.81
CA HIS A 464 -12.91 21.72 23.96
C HIS A 464 -13.42 20.38 24.49
N ASN A 465 -13.05 19.98 25.71
CA ASN A 465 -13.42 18.69 26.31
C ASN A 465 -13.20 17.51 25.35
N ALA A 466 -12.01 17.44 24.76
CA ALA A 466 -11.69 16.46 23.75
C ALA A 466 -11.82 15.02 24.27
N ASP A 467 -12.32 14.13 23.43
CA ASP A 467 -12.40 12.70 23.69
C ASP A 467 -11.10 11.99 23.30
N ILE A 468 -10.39 12.50 22.29
CA ILE A 468 -9.14 11.92 21.78
C ILE A 468 -8.13 13.03 21.44
N ILE A 469 -6.84 12.78 21.67
CA ILE A 469 -5.74 13.60 21.16
C ILE A 469 -4.96 12.78 20.11
N GLY A 470 -4.76 13.33 18.92
CA GLY A 470 -3.97 12.72 17.85
C GLY A 470 -2.73 13.53 17.49
N LEU A 471 -1.58 12.87 17.44
CA LEU A 471 -0.29 13.46 17.12
C LEU A 471 0.25 12.92 15.80
N SER A 472 0.79 13.83 14.97
CA SER A 472 1.45 13.53 13.70
C SER A 472 2.92 13.94 13.71
N GLY A 473 3.78 13.16 13.06
CA GLY A 473 5.20 13.47 12.87
C GLY A 473 5.80 12.74 11.66
N LEU A 474 6.65 13.44 10.92
CA LEU A 474 7.37 12.95 9.74
C LEU A 474 8.84 12.63 10.04
N ILE A 475 9.51 13.44 10.87
CA ILE A 475 10.96 13.30 11.12
C ILE A 475 11.26 12.57 12.43
N THR A 476 12.49 12.06 12.61
CA THR A 476 12.84 11.29 13.80
C THR A 476 12.82 12.10 15.11
N PRO A 477 13.13 13.42 15.15
CA PRO A 477 12.94 14.24 16.34
C PRO A 477 11.49 14.30 16.84
N SER A 478 10.52 14.17 15.94
CA SER A 478 9.08 14.20 16.26
C SER A 478 8.67 13.06 17.18
N LEU A 479 9.38 11.93 17.17
CA LEU A 479 9.11 10.80 18.05
C LEU A 479 9.36 11.13 19.53
N GLU A 480 10.41 11.90 19.83
CA GLU A 480 10.68 12.33 21.21
C GLU A 480 9.65 13.36 21.67
N GLU A 481 9.22 14.25 20.79
CA GLU A 481 8.14 15.20 21.10
C GLU A 481 6.82 14.47 21.42
N MET A 482 6.49 13.39 20.71
CA MET A 482 5.33 12.54 21.03
C MET A 482 5.47 11.88 22.41
N SER A 483 6.65 11.34 22.74
CA SER A 483 6.94 10.82 24.09
C SER A 483 6.84 11.91 25.16
N GLN A 484 7.26 13.14 24.86
CA GLN A 484 7.11 14.29 25.77
C GLN A 484 5.64 14.66 25.98
N VAL A 485 4.81 14.65 24.93
CA VAL A 485 3.36 14.86 25.08
C VAL A 485 2.75 13.78 25.99
N ALA A 486 3.09 12.51 25.78
CA ALA A 486 2.61 11.42 26.64
C ALA A 486 3.00 11.60 28.12
N LYS A 487 4.26 11.94 28.40
CA LYS A 487 4.75 12.27 29.76
C LYS A 487 3.98 13.43 30.36
N GLU A 488 3.71 14.47 29.58
CA GLU A 488 3.01 15.67 30.03
C GLU A 488 1.51 15.41 30.28
N MET A 489 0.87 14.61 29.42
CA MET A 489 -0.49 14.10 29.64
C MET A 489 -0.59 13.33 30.97
N GLN A 490 0.38 12.47 31.26
CA GLN A 490 0.44 11.72 32.50
C GLN A 490 0.68 12.63 33.72
N ARG A 491 1.61 13.60 33.61
CA ARG A 491 1.91 14.58 34.66
C ARG A 491 0.69 15.42 35.02
N GLN A 492 -0.15 15.70 34.04
CA GLN A 492 -1.36 16.51 34.16
C GLN A 492 -2.64 15.68 34.35
N ASP A 493 -2.50 14.37 34.62
CA ASP A 493 -3.59 13.40 34.88
C ASP A 493 -4.70 13.36 33.81
N PHE A 494 -4.34 13.53 32.54
CA PHE A 494 -5.26 13.31 31.42
C PHE A 494 -5.72 11.86 31.39
N ARG A 495 -6.98 11.64 30.97
CA ARG A 495 -7.57 10.30 30.80
C ARG A 495 -8.00 9.99 29.36
N VAL A 496 -7.86 10.95 28.46
CA VAL A 496 -8.25 10.84 27.05
C VAL A 496 -7.25 9.96 26.29
N PRO A 497 -7.68 9.03 25.43
CA PRO A 497 -6.78 8.25 24.59
C PRO A 497 -5.87 9.11 23.71
N LEU A 498 -4.63 8.64 23.52
CA LEU A 498 -3.61 9.25 22.67
C LEU A 498 -3.42 8.43 21.38
N LEU A 499 -3.70 9.04 20.22
CA LEU A 499 -3.42 8.49 18.90
C LEU A 499 -2.05 8.96 18.41
N ILE A 500 -1.25 8.02 17.91
CA ILE A 500 0.09 8.27 17.34
C ILE A 500 0.10 7.85 15.87
N GLY A 501 0.51 8.76 14.97
CA GLY A 501 0.66 8.47 13.55
C GLY A 501 1.71 9.35 12.86
N GLY A 502 1.95 9.09 11.57
CA GLY A 502 2.97 9.77 10.75
C GLY A 502 4.15 8.87 10.37
N ALA A 503 4.95 9.29 9.39
CA ALA A 503 5.86 8.41 8.65
C ALA A 503 6.94 7.74 9.50
N THR A 504 7.45 8.42 10.53
CA THR A 504 8.47 7.86 11.44
C THR A 504 7.89 7.02 12.57
N THR A 505 6.57 7.04 12.76
CA THR A 505 5.91 6.29 13.83
C THR A 505 5.74 4.82 13.45
N SER A 506 5.77 3.94 14.46
CA SER A 506 5.55 2.52 14.25
C SER A 506 4.95 1.86 15.49
N ARG A 507 4.27 0.73 15.31
CA ARG A 507 3.78 -0.10 16.43
C ARG A 507 4.86 -0.39 17.45
N ALA A 508 6.07 -0.71 16.96
CA ALA A 508 7.19 -1.05 17.82
C ALA A 508 7.66 0.14 18.65
N HIS A 509 7.87 1.29 18.01
CA HIS A 509 8.30 2.50 18.70
C HIS A 509 7.27 2.95 19.74
N THR A 510 5.99 3.02 19.37
CA THR A 510 4.92 3.41 20.29
C THR A 510 4.85 2.51 21.52
N ALA A 511 4.92 1.18 21.33
CA ALA A 511 4.89 0.21 22.42
C ALA A 511 6.13 0.27 23.34
N LEU A 512 7.29 0.67 22.82
CA LEU A 512 8.55 0.69 23.57
C LEU A 512 8.85 2.05 24.23
N ARG A 513 8.47 3.17 23.59
CA ARG A 513 8.98 4.51 23.92
C ARG A 513 7.90 5.55 24.22
N ILE A 514 6.63 5.30 23.88
CA ILE A 514 5.54 6.28 24.10
C ILE A 514 4.54 5.75 25.13
N GLU A 515 3.92 4.59 24.88
CA GLU A 515 2.89 4.02 25.76
C GLU A 515 3.32 3.83 27.22
N PRO A 516 4.58 3.45 27.54
CA PRO A 516 5.03 3.35 28.93
C PRO A 516 4.98 4.67 29.73
N HIS A 517 4.86 5.82 29.06
CA HIS A 517 4.77 7.12 29.70
C HIS A 517 3.32 7.57 29.97
N TYR A 518 2.30 6.85 29.50
CA TYR A 518 0.90 7.28 29.64
C TYR A 518 -0.09 6.12 29.88
N ASN A 519 -0.81 6.17 31.01
CA ASN A 519 -1.61 5.03 31.49
C ASN A 519 -2.99 4.86 30.84
N ALA A 520 -3.64 5.93 30.37
CA ALA A 520 -5.06 5.85 29.99
C ALA A 520 -5.28 5.06 28.69
N GLY A 521 -4.47 5.30 27.67
CA GLY A 521 -4.48 4.54 26.42
C GLY A 521 -3.65 5.24 25.37
N THR A 522 -2.73 4.52 24.73
CA THR A 522 -1.92 5.01 23.62
C THR A 522 -2.05 4.04 22.46
N VAL A 523 -2.45 4.51 21.29
CA VAL A 523 -2.71 3.66 20.12
C VAL A 523 -2.01 4.22 18.89
N TRP A 524 -1.11 3.42 18.32
CA TRP A 524 -0.54 3.68 17.01
C TRP A 524 -1.52 3.31 15.90
N VAL A 525 -1.71 4.24 14.96
CA VAL A 525 -2.55 4.05 13.78
C VAL A 525 -1.67 4.16 12.53
N LYS A 526 -1.76 3.15 11.67
CA LYS A 526 -0.91 3.03 10.49
C LYS A 526 -1.25 4.06 9.39
N ASP A 527 -2.54 4.24 9.12
CA ASP A 527 -3.06 4.97 7.95
C ASP A 527 -4.46 5.54 8.25
N ALA A 528 -4.98 6.38 7.35
CA ALA A 528 -6.25 7.06 7.57
C ALA A 528 -7.44 6.11 7.58
N SER A 529 -7.37 5.01 6.80
CA SER A 529 -8.42 4.00 6.74
C SER A 529 -8.71 3.36 8.09
N ARG A 530 -7.66 3.09 8.88
CA ARG A 530 -7.78 2.49 10.21
C ARG A 530 -8.14 3.49 11.28
N ALA A 531 -7.88 4.79 11.07
CA ALA A 531 -8.11 5.83 12.06
C ALA A 531 -9.58 5.89 12.51
N VAL A 532 -10.52 5.67 11.59
CA VAL A 532 -11.97 5.69 11.86
C VAL A 532 -12.38 4.60 12.85
N GLY A 533 -12.07 3.35 12.53
CA GLY A 533 -12.46 2.21 13.38
C GLY A 533 -11.81 2.28 14.77
N VAL A 534 -10.58 2.80 14.84
CA VAL A 534 -9.90 3.05 16.11
C VAL A 534 -10.61 4.16 16.88
N ALA A 535 -10.89 5.32 16.27
CA ALA A 535 -11.57 6.43 16.93
C ALA A 535 -12.96 6.02 17.45
N GLN A 536 -13.76 5.31 16.64
CA GLN A 536 -15.07 4.77 17.03
C GLN A 536 -14.97 3.82 18.23
N SER A 537 -13.94 2.97 18.26
CA SER A 537 -13.71 2.06 19.40
C SER A 537 -13.34 2.82 20.67
N LEU A 538 -12.59 3.92 20.56
CA LEU A 538 -12.11 4.72 21.69
C LEU A 538 -13.19 5.61 22.33
N VAL A 539 -14.16 6.08 21.55
CA VAL A 539 -15.30 6.86 22.08
C VAL A 539 -16.48 6.00 22.55
N SER A 540 -16.49 4.71 22.18
CA SER A 540 -17.55 3.77 22.55
C SER A 540 -17.43 3.36 24.02
N LYS A 541 -18.48 3.62 24.81
CA LYS A 541 -18.53 3.25 26.24
C LYS A 541 -18.41 1.76 26.49
N ASP A 542 -18.89 0.93 25.57
CA ASP A 542 -18.93 -0.52 25.73
C ASP A 542 -17.68 -1.21 25.16
N ALA A 543 -17.02 -0.60 24.16
CA ALA A 543 -15.89 -1.21 23.46
C ALA A 543 -14.52 -0.71 23.92
N VAL A 544 -14.42 0.50 24.49
CA VAL A 544 -13.13 1.16 24.78
C VAL A 544 -12.22 0.33 25.70
N GLU A 545 -12.74 -0.21 26.80
CA GLU A 545 -11.92 -0.98 27.74
C GLU A 545 -11.40 -2.28 27.11
N ALA A 546 -12.28 -3.07 26.49
CA ALA A 546 -11.90 -4.31 25.81
C ALA A 546 -10.90 -4.05 24.66
N PHE A 547 -11.09 -2.95 23.92
CA PHE A 547 -10.17 -2.54 22.86
C PHE A 547 -8.80 -2.14 23.40
N LEU A 548 -8.74 -1.30 24.45
CA LEU A 548 -7.49 -0.89 25.06
C LEU A 548 -6.75 -2.05 25.75
N GLU A 549 -7.47 -2.99 26.37
CA GLU A 549 -6.87 -4.22 26.90
C GLU A 549 -6.20 -5.05 25.80
N LYS A 550 -6.86 -5.21 24.65
CA LYS A 550 -6.28 -5.88 23.49
C LYS A 550 -5.01 -5.18 23.03
N ILE A 551 -5.04 -3.86 22.86
CA ILE A 551 -3.85 -3.09 22.44
C ILE A 551 -2.72 -3.19 23.46
N ARG A 552 -3.00 -3.08 24.76
CA ARG A 552 -2.00 -3.25 25.83
C ARG A 552 -1.37 -4.64 25.79
N ALA A 553 -2.16 -5.69 25.53
CA ALA A 553 -1.65 -7.05 25.38
C ALA A 553 -0.74 -7.20 24.15
N GLU A 554 -1.15 -6.64 23.00
CA GLU A 554 -0.32 -6.60 21.79
C GLU A 554 1.00 -5.86 22.03
N TYR A 555 0.97 -4.73 22.74
CA TYR A 555 2.18 -3.95 23.04
C TYR A 555 3.08 -4.65 24.05
N ALA A 556 2.51 -5.35 25.03
CA ALA A 556 3.26 -6.22 25.92
C ALA A 556 3.96 -7.34 25.14
N GLU A 557 3.30 -7.98 24.20
CA GLU A 557 3.92 -8.99 23.33
C GLU A 557 5.06 -8.40 22.49
N VAL A 558 4.86 -7.21 21.91
CA VAL A 558 5.91 -6.52 21.16
C VAL A 558 7.13 -6.23 22.04
N ARG A 559 6.92 -5.77 23.28
CA ARG A 559 8.00 -5.54 24.25
C ARG A 559 8.71 -6.83 24.63
N GLU A 560 7.97 -7.90 24.93
CA GLU A 560 8.55 -9.19 25.28
C GLU A 560 9.31 -9.80 24.10
N ARG A 561 8.76 -9.75 22.89
CA ARG A 561 9.46 -10.18 21.67
C ARG A 561 10.71 -9.35 21.39
N HIS A 562 10.69 -8.05 21.71
CA HIS A 562 11.87 -7.20 21.59
C HIS A 562 12.94 -7.53 22.65
N LYS A 563 12.53 -7.90 23.88
CA LYS A 563 13.43 -8.40 24.92
C LYS A 563 13.96 -9.82 24.62
N SER A 564 13.16 -10.66 23.96
CA SER A 564 13.46 -12.07 23.69
C SER A 564 14.20 -12.29 22.37
N ARG A 565 14.12 -11.35 21.42
CA ARG A 565 15.18 -11.14 20.43
C ARG A 565 16.42 -10.86 21.27
N GLY A 566 17.35 -11.81 21.36
CA GLY A 566 18.61 -11.61 22.09
C GLY A 566 19.34 -10.35 21.64
N GLU A 567 20.50 -10.05 22.23
CA GLU A 567 21.40 -8.99 21.72
C GLU A 567 21.40 -9.08 20.20
N GLY A 568 21.02 -7.99 19.49
CA GLY A 568 20.68 -8.02 18.07
C GLY A 568 21.81 -8.51 17.16
N LYS A 569 22.06 -7.86 16.01
CA LYS A 569 23.36 -8.10 15.38
C LYS A 569 24.43 -7.69 16.38
N LYS A 570 25.32 -8.60 16.75
CA LYS A 570 26.45 -8.31 17.65
C LYS A 570 27.14 -7.07 17.12
N LEU A 571 27.37 -6.08 17.98
CA LEU A 571 28.06 -4.86 17.60
C LEU A 571 29.55 -5.01 17.88
N VAL A 572 30.38 -4.47 16.99
CA VAL A 572 31.83 -4.34 17.18
C VAL A 572 32.16 -3.00 17.84
N THR A 573 33.35 -2.87 18.44
CA THR A 573 33.81 -1.59 18.98
C THR A 573 33.95 -0.55 17.86
N LEU A 574 33.95 0.74 18.21
CA LEU A 574 34.13 1.80 17.21
C LEU A 574 35.46 1.64 16.47
N GLN A 575 36.54 1.31 17.19
CA GLN A 575 37.83 1.06 16.58
C GLN A 575 37.80 -0.12 15.60
N GLN A 576 37.17 -1.24 15.97
CA GLN A 576 37.03 -2.39 15.08
C GLN A 576 36.22 -2.06 13.82
N ALA A 577 35.17 -1.23 13.95
CA ALA A 577 34.42 -0.75 12.80
C ALA A 577 35.27 0.14 11.88
N ARG A 578 36.10 1.03 12.45
CA ARG A 578 37.05 1.87 11.70
C ARG A 578 38.13 1.05 11.00
N ASP A 579 38.65 0.01 11.66
CA ASP A 579 39.63 -0.92 11.07
C ASP A 579 39.03 -1.71 9.89
N ARG A 580 37.69 -1.88 9.87
CA ARG A 580 36.92 -2.49 8.78
C ARG A 580 36.23 -1.46 7.88
N ALA A 581 36.74 -0.22 7.82
CA ALA A 581 36.22 0.81 6.95
C ALA A 581 36.28 0.38 5.47
N TRP A 582 35.43 0.97 4.64
CA TRP A 582 35.64 0.83 3.20
C TRP A 582 36.95 1.54 2.82
N THR A 583 37.79 0.85 2.06
CA THR A 583 39.06 1.39 1.58
C THR A 583 39.21 1.06 0.11
N ARG A 584 39.89 1.94 -0.62
CA ARG A 584 40.27 1.76 -2.01
C ARG A 584 41.74 2.17 -2.17
N ASP A 585 42.38 1.66 -3.22
CA ASP A 585 43.66 2.21 -3.65
C ASP A 585 43.44 3.61 -4.25
N TRP A 586 43.59 4.63 -3.40
CA TRP A 586 43.50 6.04 -3.77
C TRP A 586 44.61 6.49 -4.71
N THR A 587 45.71 5.73 -4.85
CA THR A 587 46.76 6.08 -5.83
C THR A 587 46.30 5.80 -7.26
N ALA A 588 45.37 4.85 -7.45
CA ALA A 588 44.80 4.44 -8.72
C ALA A 588 43.46 5.13 -9.05
N TYR A 589 43.06 6.14 -8.27
CA TYR A 589 41.85 6.92 -8.49
C TYR A 589 42.17 8.41 -8.41
N ASP A 590 41.73 9.17 -9.41
CA ASP A 590 41.78 10.64 -9.40
C ASP A 590 40.37 11.16 -9.17
N PRO A 591 40.06 11.69 -7.98
CA PRO A 591 38.75 12.27 -7.73
C PRO A 591 38.46 13.42 -8.71
N PRO A 592 37.25 13.47 -9.31
CA PRO A 592 36.95 14.49 -10.29
C PRO A 592 36.82 15.86 -9.61
N ALA A 593 37.58 16.84 -10.06
CA ALA A 593 37.38 18.22 -9.64
C ALA A 593 36.11 18.80 -10.31
N PRO A 594 35.25 19.53 -9.58
CA PRO A 594 34.12 20.25 -10.16
C PRO A 594 34.58 21.24 -11.23
N LYS A 595 33.87 21.30 -12.36
CA LYS A 595 34.12 22.32 -13.40
C LYS A 595 33.86 23.73 -12.88
N GLN A 596 32.91 23.88 -11.98
CA GLN A 596 32.49 25.17 -11.43
C GLN A 596 32.43 25.13 -9.88
N PRO A 597 33.57 25.21 -9.18
CA PRO A 597 33.60 25.29 -7.72
C PRO A 597 32.84 26.50 -7.15
N GLY A 598 32.52 26.46 -5.85
CA GLY A 598 31.77 27.52 -5.18
C GLY A 598 30.26 27.33 -5.27
N VAL A 599 29.50 28.34 -4.82
CA VAL A 599 28.04 28.27 -4.73
C VAL A 599 27.35 28.91 -5.92
N HIS A 600 26.35 28.21 -6.46
CA HIS A 600 25.50 28.61 -7.57
C HIS A 600 24.05 28.67 -7.08
N VAL A 601 23.33 29.70 -7.50
CA VAL A 601 21.95 29.96 -7.08
C VAL A 601 21.05 29.98 -8.30
N PHE A 602 19.89 29.33 -8.18
CA PHE A 602 18.83 29.35 -9.15
C PHE A 602 17.59 29.98 -8.52
N ASP A 603 17.14 31.07 -9.11
CA ASP A 603 15.93 31.79 -8.70
C ASP A 603 14.86 31.60 -9.77
N ASP A 604 13.63 31.36 -9.34
CA ASP A 604 12.45 31.15 -10.19
C ASP A 604 12.66 30.09 -11.30
N TYR A 605 13.10 28.89 -10.89
CA TYR A 605 13.36 27.78 -11.81
C TYR A 605 12.07 27.33 -12.52
N ASP A 606 12.17 26.95 -13.79
CA ASP A 606 11.02 26.61 -14.61
C ASP A 606 10.31 25.34 -14.13
N LEU A 607 9.10 25.50 -13.58
CA LEU A 607 8.26 24.41 -13.11
C LEU A 607 7.82 23.48 -14.27
N ALA A 608 7.75 23.98 -15.51
CA ALA A 608 7.42 23.16 -16.66
C ALA A 608 8.55 22.14 -16.97
N GLU A 609 9.80 22.54 -16.75
CA GLU A 609 10.94 21.62 -16.80
C GLU A 609 10.87 20.62 -15.64
N LEU A 610 10.61 21.07 -14.41
CA LEU A 610 10.53 20.16 -13.25
C LEU A 610 9.44 19.10 -13.39
N ARG A 611 8.32 19.42 -14.04
CA ARG A 611 7.24 18.46 -14.32
C ARG A 611 7.73 17.19 -15.02
N THR A 612 8.78 17.26 -15.85
CA THR A 612 9.30 16.09 -16.60
C THR A 612 10.17 15.17 -15.74
N TYR A 613 10.54 15.59 -14.52
CA TYR A 613 11.38 14.85 -13.58
C TYR A 613 10.59 14.29 -12.39
N ILE A 614 9.26 14.43 -12.40
CA ILE A 614 8.42 13.93 -11.31
C ILE A 614 8.45 12.40 -11.29
N ASP A 615 8.78 11.82 -10.13
CA ASP A 615 8.36 10.47 -9.77
C ASP A 615 6.93 10.52 -9.21
N TRP A 616 6.00 9.98 -10.00
CA TRP A 616 4.58 9.92 -9.66
C TRP A 616 4.24 8.79 -8.70
N THR A 617 5.14 7.82 -8.47
CA THR A 617 4.84 6.68 -7.59
C THR A 617 4.53 7.14 -6.15
N PRO A 618 5.35 8.01 -5.51
CA PRO A 618 5.03 8.47 -4.16
C PRO A 618 3.85 9.45 -4.13
N PHE A 619 3.50 10.10 -5.25
CA PHE A 619 2.26 10.88 -5.35
C PHE A 619 1.03 9.98 -5.14
N PHE A 620 0.94 8.85 -5.84
CA PHE A 620 -0.16 7.90 -5.66
C PHE A 620 -0.16 7.27 -4.26
N GLN A 621 1.03 6.95 -3.71
CA GLN A 621 1.15 6.44 -2.35
C GLN A 621 0.63 7.43 -1.30
N ALA A 622 0.88 8.73 -1.46
CA ALA A 622 0.33 9.77 -0.58
C ALA A 622 -1.20 9.81 -0.60
N TRP A 623 -1.81 9.37 -1.70
CA TRP A 623 -3.25 9.20 -1.87
C TRP A 623 -3.75 7.78 -1.58
N GLU A 624 -2.97 6.96 -0.86
CA GLU A 624 -3.30 5.57 -0.51
C GLU A 624 -3.66 4.68 -1.72
N LEU A 625 -3.14 5.01 -2.91
CA LEU A 625 -3.25 4.19 -4.12
C LEU A 625 -1.96 3.38 -4.31
N ALA A 626 -2.04 2.08 -4.08
CA ALA A 626 -0.91 1.16 -4.23
C ALA A 626 -0.66 0.83 -5.70
N GLY A 627 0.60 0.97 -6.13
CA GLY A 627 1.03 0.66 -7.49
C GLY A 627 2.19 1.54 -7.92
N ARG A 628 2.93 1.11 -8.93
CA ARG A 628 4.04 1.88 -9.53
C ARG A 628 3.53 2.64 -10.76
N PHE A 629 3.92 3.90 -10.91
CA PHE A 629 3.64 4.64 -12.14
C PHE A 629 4.59 4.22 -13.27
N PRO A 630 4.14 4.12 -14.54
CA PRO A 630 2.79 4.39 -15.04
C PRO A 630 1.82 3.20 -14.93
N ALA A 631 2.28 2.01 -14.56
CA ALA A 631 1.47 0.79 -14.52
C ALA A 631 0.19 0.90 -13.67
N ILE A 632 0.20 1.71 -12.61
CA ILE A 632 -0.97 1.99 -11.78
C ILE A 632 -2.15 2.59 -12.55
N LEU A 633 -1.92 3.29 -13.67
CA LEU A 633 -2.98 3.87 -14.49
C LEU A 633 -3.82 2.81 -15.23
N ASP A 634 -3.20 1.66 -15.49
CA ASP A 634 -3.80 0.50 -16.16
C ASP A 634 -4.22 -0.60 -15.17
N ASP A 635 -4.13 -0.32 -13.87
CA ASP A 635 -4.53 -1.27 -12.84
C ASP A 635 -6.04 -1.57 -12.92
N ALA A 636 -6.40 -2.84 -12.77
CA ALA A 636 -7.79 -3.28 -12.95
C ALA A 636 -8.73 -2.80 -11.84
N VAL A 637 -8.20 -2.53 -10.65
CA VAL A 637 -8.97 -2.15 -9.46
C VAL A 637 -8.90 -0.64 -9.23
N VAL A 638 -7.69 -0.07 -9.23
CA VAL A 638 -7.47 1.36 -8.92
C VAL A 638 -7.22 2.22 -10.15
N GLY A 639 -7.03 1.65 -11.35
CA GLY A 639 -6.51 2.37 -12.50
C GLY A 639 -7.44 3.46 -13.02
N ALA A 640 -8.76 3.29 -12.91
CA ALA A 640 -9.71 4.34 -13.26
C ALA A 640 -9.54 5.57 -12.36
N GLN A 641 -9.45 5.36 -11.04
CA GLN A 641 -9.27 6.42 -10.06
C GLN A 641 -7.85 7.01 -10.09
N ALA A 642 -6.84 6.20 -10.39
CA ALA A 642 -5.48 6.67 -10.60
C ALA A 642 -5.40 7.59 -11.83
N ARG A 643 -6.08 7.25 -12.93
CA ARG A 643 -6.20 8.12 -14.12
C ARG A 643 -6.91 9.43 -13.81
N GLU A 644 -8.05 9.38 -13.12
CA GLU A 644 -8.79 10.59 -12.73
C GLU A 644 -7.95 11.51 -11.84
N LEU A 645 -7.30 10.96 -10.80
CA LEU A 645 -6.41 11.72 -9.92
C LEU A 645 -5.21 12.29 -10.68
N TYR A 646 -4.65 11.52 -11.61
CA TYR A 646 -3.55 11.97 -12.46
C TYR A 646 -3.99 13.13 -13.36
N GLU A 647 -5.17 13.07 -13.98
CA GLU A 647 -5.74 14.13 -14.81
C GLU A 647 -6.01 15.40 -14.01
N ASP A 648 -6.55 15.27 -12.78
CA ASP A 648 -6.71 16.40 -11.86
C ASP A 648 -5.35 17.02 -11.50
N ALA A 649 -4.34 16.19 -11.23
CA ALA A 649 -2.98 16.63 -10.95
C ALA A 649 -2.35 17.36 -12.15
N GLN A 650 -2.50 16.84 -13.36
CA GLN A 650 -2.04 17.51 -14.60
C GLN A 650 -2.75 18.85 -14.78
N SER A 651 -4.06 18.91 -14.57
CA SER A 651 -4.85 20.14 -14.72
C SER A 651 -4.44 21.20 -13.69
N MET A 652 -4.18 20.80 -12.45
CA MET A 652 -3.67 21.71 -11.43
C MET A 652 -2.24 22.16 -11.74
N LEU A 653 -1.37 21.27 -12.23
CA LEU A 653 -0.03 21.63 -12.71
C LEU A 653 -0.10 22.67 -13.84
N ASP A 654 -0.96 22.48 -14.83
CA ASP A 654 -1.13 23.43 -15.94
C ASP A 654 -1.50 24.83 -15.41
N ARG A 655 -2.45 24.89 -14.46
CA ARG A 655 -2.88 26.15 -13.83
C ARG A 655 -1.79 26.79 -13.00
N LEU A 656 -1.16 26.03 -12.09
CA LEU A 656 -0.16 26.58 -11.17
C LEU A 656 1.09 27.07 -11.91
N ILE A 657 1.45 26.45 -13.03
CA ILE A 657 2.53 26.88 -13.91
C ILE A 657 2.12 28.15 -14.69
N ALA A 658 0.95 28.14 -15.34
CA ALA A 658 0.49 29.25 -16.16
C ALA A 658 0.26 30.53 -15.33
N GLU A 659 -0.29 30.38 -14.13
CA GLU A 659 -0.60 31.47 -13.20
C GLU A 659 0.56 31.77 -12.23
N LYS A 660 1.66 31.00 -12.28
CA LYS A 660 2.85 31.15 -11.43
C LYS A 660 2.55 31.17 -9.92
N TRP A 661 1.77 30.20 -9.46
CA TRP A 661 1.40 30.08 -8.03
C TRP A 661 2.61 29.82 -7.14
N LEU A 662 3.56 29.03 -7.62
CA LEU A 662 4.73 28.59 -6.87
C LEU A 662 6.02 29.10 -7.52
N ARG A 663 7.04 29.35 -6.70
CA ARG A 663 8.40 29.64 -7.16
C ARG A 663 9.37 28.57 -6.71
N ALA A 664 10.18 28.07 -7.64
CA ALA A 664 11.24 27.13 -7.35
C ALA A 664 12.59 27.85 -7.17
N ARG A 665 13.27 27.58 -6.03
CA ARG A 665 14.61 28.12 -5.75
C ARG A 665 15.57 27.02 -5.32
N ALA A 666 16.82 27.14 -5.74
CA ALA A 666 17.88 26.21 -5.38
C ALA A 666 19.21 26.90 -5.11
N ALA A 667 20.00 26.32 -4.21
CA ALA A 667 21.42 26.60 -4.07
C ALA A 667 22.18 25.27 -4.13
N ILE A 668 23.25 25.22 -4.94
CA ILE A 668 24.20 24.10 -4.98
C ILE A 668 25.61 24.63 -4.78
N GLY A 669 26.48 23.88 -4.12
CA GLY A 669 27.85 24.31 -3.85
C GLY A 669 28.84 23.16 -3.90
N PHE A 670 30.10 23.47 -4.19
CA PHE A 670 31.20 22.50 -4.23
C PHE A 670 32.47 23.07 -3.63
N TRP A 671 33.10 22.29 -2.76
CA TRP A 671 34.28 22.71 -2.00
C TRP A 671 35.33 21.60 -1.98
N PRO A 672 36.63 21.95 -1.96
CA PRO A 672 37.67 20.98 -1.67
C PRO A 672 37.41 20.34 -0.31
N ALA A 673 37.58 19.03 -0.25
CA ALA A 673 37.29 18.27 0.94
C ALA A 673 38.27 17.11 1.13
N GLN A 674 38.49 16.74 2.38
CA GLN A 674 39.31 15.60 2.74
C GLN A 674 38.69 14.84 3.89
N ARG A 675 38.82 13.52 3.87
CA ARG A 675 38.38 12.67 4.96
C ARG A 675 39.33 12.79 6.15
N VAL A 676 38.76 12.97 7.35
CA VAL A 676 39.46 12.89 8.64
C VAL A 676 38.71 11.94 9.57
N GLY A 677 39.18 10.69 9.66
CA GLY A 677 38.52 9.65 10.45
C GLY A 677 37.15 9.27 9.88
N ASP A 678 36.09 9.62 10.60
CA ASP A 678 34.68 9.43 10.19
C ASP A 678 34.02 10.74 9.73
N ASP A 679 34.79 11.83 9.64
CA ASP A 679 34.34 13.16 9.23
C ASP A 679 34.93 13.55 7.88
N VAL A 680 34.38 14.63 7.32
CA VAL A 680 34.91 15.31 6.14
C VAL A 680 35.21 16.75 6.50
N GLU A 681 36.47 17.17 6.36
CA GLU A 681 36.86 18.57 6.46
C GLU A 681 36.68 19.26 5.11
N VAL A 682 36.02 20.42 5.13
CA VAL A 682 35.66 21.20 3.95
C VAL A 682 36.42 22.52 3.99
N ASP A 683 37.20 22.78 2.95
CA ASP A 683 37.94 24.04 2.80
C ASP A 683 37.03 25.10 2.15
N THR A 684 36.62 26.07 2.94
CA THR A 684 35.82 27.22 2.50
C THR A 684 36.68 28.46 2.20
N GLY A 685 38.01 28.37 2.37
CA GLY A 685 38.93 29.51 2.33
C GLY A 685 38.99 30.31 3.63
N ALA A 686 38.34 29.85 4.70
CA ALA A 686 38.42 30.43 6.04
C ALA A 686 39.67 29.97 6.82
N GLU A 687 39.98 30.62 7.95
CA GLU A 687 41.14 30.26 8.80
C GLU A 687 41.04 28.83 9.38
N ALA A 688 39.82 28.31 9.57
CA ALA A 688 39.55 26.96 10.02
C ALA A 688 38.57 26.26 9.05
N PRO A 689 38.79 24.97 8.72
CA PRO A 689 37.88 24.21 7.86
C PRO A 689 36.53 23.98 8.56
N THR A 690 35.48 23.88 7.75
CA THR A 690 34.17 23.44 8.24
C THR A 690 34.15 21.91 8.26
N THR A 691 33.70 21.28 9.34
CA THR A 691 33.67 19.81 9.46
C THR A 691 32.25 19.29 9.28
N LEU A 692 32.09 18.28 8.41
CA LEU A 692 30.86 17.49 8.28
C LEU A 692 31.02 16.18 9.04
N HIS A 693 30.04 15.85 9.86
CA HIS A 693 30.15 14.73 10.78
C HIS A 693 29.28 13.55 10.37
N PHE A 694 29.92 12.40 10.13
CA PHE A 694 29.22 11.17 9.77
C PHE A 694 29.35 10.09 10.84
N LEU A 695 28.44 9.13 10.77
CA LEU A 695 28.37 7.96 11.64
C LEU A 695 28.81 6.71 10.87
N ARG A 696 29.33 5.72 11.59
CA ARG A 696 29.80 4.45 11.02
C ARG A 696 28.93 3.29 11.46
N GLN A 697 28.68 2.36 10.55
CA GLN A 697 28.01 1.09 10.86
C GLN A 697 28.81 0.30 11.89
N GLN A 698 28.17 -0.24 12.93
CA GLN A 698 28.84 -1.04 13.97
C GLN A 698 28.38 -2.50 14.04
N ALA A 699 27.54 -2.95 13.11
CA ALA A 699 27.17 -4.36 13.04
C ALA A 699 28.41 -5.24 12.74
N ASP A 700 28.54 -6.37 13.44
CA ASP A 700 29.57 -7.37 13.16
C ASP A 700 29.23 -8.07 11.83
N LYS A 701 30.02 -7.75 10.81
CA LYS A 701 29.90 -8.28 9.45
C LYS A 701 31.09 -9.20 9.13
N PRO A 702 30.94 -10.14 8.17
CA PRO A 702 32.07 -10.86 7.61
C PRO A 702 33.18 -9.91 7.16
N VAL A 703 34.43 -10.34 7.25
CA VAL A 703 35.62 -9.49 6.98
C VAL A 703 35.62 -8.94 5.56
N GLU A 704 34.98 -9.61 4.60
CA GLU A 704 34.87 -9.12 3.21
C GLU A 704 33.89 -7.96 3.05
N ARG A 705 33.06 -7.65 4.06
CA ARG A 705 32.05 -6.59 4.01
C ARG A 705 32.42 -5.43 4.95
N PRO A 706 32.64 -4.23 4.40
CA PRO A 706 33.04 -3.09 5.22
C PRO A 706 31.93 -2.58 6.15
N ASN A 707 32.36 -1.94 7.23
CA ASN A 707 31.56 -1.12 8.11
C ASN A 707 31.54 0.31 7.55
N LEU A 708 30.54 0.61 6.71
CA LEU A 708 30.48 1.83 5.92
C LEU A 708 30.29 3.08 6.78
N CYS A 709 30.92 4.16 6.35
CA CYS A 709 30.68 5.55 6.73
C CYS A 709 30.69 6.40 5.45
N LEU A 710 29.84 7.43 5.34
CA LEU A 710 29.81 8.27 4.14
C LEU A 710 31.15 8.98 3.87
N ALA A 711 31.88 9.34 4.95
CA ALA A 711 33.22 9.91 4.85
C ALA A 711 34.23 8.99 4.14
N ASP A 712 33.98 7.68 4.09
CA ASP A 712 34.87 6.72 3.43
C ASP A 712 34.98 6.99 1.92
N PHE A 713 33.99 7.64 1.31
CA PHE A 713 33.94 7.93 -0.13
C PHE A 713 34.63 9.23 -0.53
N ILE A 714 35.36 9.87 0.39
CA ILE A 714 36.21 11.05 0.14
C ILE A 714 37.67 10.68 0.42
N ALA A 715 38.58 11.13 -0.43
CA ALA A 715 40.00 10.84 -0.29
C ALA A 715 40.53 11.35 1.07
N PRO A 716 41.28 10.53 1.82
CA PRO A 716 41.89 10.96 3.06
C PRO A 716 43.10 11.87 2.80
N ALA A 717 43.41 12.74 3.76
CA ALA A 717 44.49 13.72 3.63
C ALA A 717 45.86 13.08 3.32
N ASP A 718 46.12 11.87 3.82
CA ASP A 718 47.36 11.13 3.61
C ASP A 718 47.46 10.46 2.23
N ALA A 719 46.36 10.38 1.46
CA ALA A 719 46.39 9.92 0.08
C ALA A 719 47.03 10.94 -0.89
N GLY A 720 47.17 12.20 -0.48
CA GLY A 720 47.77 13.26 -1.30
C GLY A 720 46.99 13.58 -2.58
N LYS A 721 45.69 13.25 -2.63
CA LYS A 721 44.78 13.51 -3.74
C LYS A 721 43.77 14.59 -3.32
N PRO A 722 43.58 15.67 -4.10
CA PRO A 722 42.51 16.62 -3.83
C PRO A 722 41.17 15.98 -4.17
N ASP A 723 40.25 15.95 -3.21
CA ASP A 723 38.87 15.49 -3.39
C ASP A 723 37.90 16.63 -3.04
N TRP A 724 36.61 16.39 -3.24
CA TRP A 724 35.57 17.40 -3.25
C TRP A 724 34.28 16.85 -2.66
N ILE A 725 33.53 17.73 -2.02
CA ILE A 725 32.16 17.46 -1.60
C ILE A 725 31.26 18.56 -2.14
N GLY A 726 30.04 18.17 -2.50
CA GLY A 726 28.99 19.13 -2.84
C GLY A 726 27.87 19.16 -1.81
N GLY A 727 27.07 20.20 -1.87
CA GLY A 727 25.83 20.33 -1.08
C GLY A 727 24.74 20.99 -1.91
N PHE A 728 23.48 20.74 -1.55
CA PHE A 728 22.33 21.40 -2.16
C PHE A 728 21.21 21.67 -1.16
N ALA A 729 20.40 22.69 -1.48
CA ALA A 729 19.08 22.90 -0.91
C ALA A 729 18.14 23.43 -2.00
N VAL A 730 16.98 22.80 -2.16
CA VAL A 730 15.96 23.16 -3.15
C VAL A 730 14.59 23.27 -2.50
N THR A 731 13.73 24.13 -3.05
CA THR A 731 12.31 24.18 -2.72
C THR A 731 11.49 24.52 -3.95
N ALA A 732 10.27 23.99 -4.01
CA ALA A 732 9.24 24.40 -4.97
C ALA A 732 7.97 24.90 -4.26
N GLY A 733 8.05 25.19 -2.95
CA GLY A 733 6.90 25.50 -2.09
C GLY A 733 6.66 26.99 -1.85
N ILE A 734 7.47 27.90 -2.40
CA ILE A 734 7.35 29.34 -2.10
C ILE A 734 6.08 29.90 -2.72
N GLY A 735 5.21 30.52 -1.91
CA GLY A 735 3.94 31.10 -2.33
C GLY A 735 2.72 30.19 -2.13
N ILE A 736 2.91 28.99 -1.59
CA ILE A 736 1.84 27.99 -1.43
C ILE A 736 0.75 28.43 -0.45
N GLU A 737 1.08 29.23 0.56
CA GLU A 737 0.22 29.55 1.70
C GLU A 737 -1.06 30.26 1.29
N GLU A 738 -0.98 31.25 0.39
CA GLU A 738 -2.15 32.00 -0.09
C GLU A 738 -3.16 31.07 -0.78
N HIS A 739 -2.66 30.13 -1.58
CA HIS A 739 -3.49 29.21 -2.35
C HIS A 739 -4.11 28.12 -1.47
N VAL A 740 -3.34 27.59 -0.51
CA VAL A 740 -3.85 26.65 0.50
C VAL A 740 -4.93 27.30 1.35
N ALA A 741 -4.68 28.51 1.87
CA ALA A 741 -5.65 29.25 2.67
C ALA A 741 -6.93 29.57 1.88
N ARG A 742 -6.81 29.87 0.58
CA ARG A 742 -7.96 30.06 -0.31
C ARG A 742 -8.80 28.78 -0.43
N PHE A 743 -8.17 27.62 -0.70
CA PHE A 743 -8.90 26.35 -0.78
C PHE A 743 -9.54 25.96 0.55
N GLU A 744 -8.85 26.18 1.67
CA GLU A 744 -9.38 25.92 3.01
C GLU A 744 -10.60 26.81 3.33
N ALA A 745 -10.54 28.10 2.99
CA ALA A 745 -11.67 29.02 3.14
C ALA A 745 -12.89 28.61 2.29
N ASP A 746 -12.64 28.02 1.11
CA ASP A 746 -13.67 27.50 0.20
C ASP A 746 -14.13 26.07 0.57
N ASN A 747 -13.64 25.50 1.68
CA ASN A 747 -13.89 24.12 2.11
C ASN A 747 -13.47 23.05 1.09
N ASP A 748 -12.45 23.32 0.28
CA ASP A 748 -11.91 22.44 -0.75
C ASP A 748 -10.63 21.73 -0.27
N ASP A 749 -10.80 20.78 0.66
CA ASP A 749 -9.69 19.97 1.19
C ASP A 749 -8.97 19.19 0.08
N TYR A 750 -9.70 18.77 -0.96
CA TYR A 750 -9.14 18.03 -2.09
C TYR A 750 -8.07 18.85 -2.80
N SER A 751 -8.42 20.08 -3.21
CA SER A 751 -7.46 20.95 -3.92
C SER A 751 -6.31 21.40 -3.02
N SER A 752 -6.56 21.62 -1.73
CA SER A 752 -5.50 21.94 -0.75
C SER A 752 -4.47 20.81 -0.64
N ILE A 753 -4.93 19.55 -0.46
CA ILE A 753 -4.05 18.38 -0.37
C ILE A 753 -3.34 18.12 -1.70
N LEU A 754 -4.05 18.24 -2.83
CA LEU A 754 -3.48 18.07 -4.16
C LEU A 754 -2.35 19.08 -4.44
N LEU A 755 -2.55 20.36 -4.09
CA LEU A 755 -1.52 21.39 -4.25
C LEU A 755 -0.28 21.10 -3.38
N LYS A 756 -0.47 20.70 -2.12
CA LYS A 756 0.64 20.32 -1.22
C LYS A 756 1.41 19.12 -1.76
N ALA A 757 0.72 18.08 -2.22
CA ALA A 757 1.34 16.90 -2.81
C ALA A 757 2.11 17.22 -4.10
N LEU A 758 1.57 18.10 -4.95
CA LEU A 758 2.25 18.54 -6.17
C LEU A 758 3.49 19.40 -5.88
N ALA A 759 3.43 20.30 -4.90
CA ALA A 759 4.59 21.09 -4.48
C ALA A 759 5.72 20.18 -3.98
N ASP A 760 5.38 19.15 -3.19
CA ASP A 760 6.32 18.13 -2.73
C ASP A 760 6.95 17.36 -3.90
N ARG A 761 6.14 16.91 -4.86
CA ARG A 761 6.64 16.26 -6.09
C ARG A 761 7.57 17.17 -6.90
N LEU A 762 7.26 18.46 -7.00
CA LEU A 762 8.11 19.44 -7.69
C LEU A 762 9.43 19.67 -6.95
N ALA A 763 9.45 19.67 -5.61
CA ALA A 763 10.67 19.80 -4.83
C ALA A 763 11.60 18.58 -5.01
N GLU A 764 11.05 17.36 -5.01
CA GLU A 764 11.81 16.14 -5.29
C GLU A 764 12.33 16.09 -6.72
N ALA A 765 11.48 16.46 -7.69
CA ALA A 765 11.88 16.59 -9.09
C ALA A 765 13.01 17.63 -9.26
N PHE A 766 12.99 18.70 -8.46
CA PHE A 766 14.05 19.70 -8.47
C PHE A 766 15.36 19.16 -7.89
N ALA A 767 15.30 18.35 -6.84
CA ALA A 767 16.49 17.68 -6.31
C ALA A 767 17.12 16.73 -7.34
N GLU A 768 16.30 15.93 -8.04
CA GLU A 768 16.76 15.06 -9.13
C GLU A 768 17.36 15.88 -10.28
N ARG A 769 16.68 16.96 -10.70
CA ARG A 769 17.17 17.82 -11.78
C ARG A 769 18.48 18.50 -11.41
N MET A 770 18.60 19.05 -10.21
CA MET A 770 19.85 19.66 -9.75
C MET A 770 20.97 18.63 -9.67
N HIS A 771 20.69 17.42 -9.19
CA HIS A 771 21.68 16.36 -9.16
C HIS A 771 22.14 15.96 -10.57
N GLN A 772 21.22 15.81 -11.53
CA GLN A 772 21.59 15.54 -12.93
C GLN A 772 22.49 16.66 -13.50
N ARG A 773 22.14 17.92 -13.28
CA ARG A 773 22.96 19.06 -13.73
C ARG A 773 24.30 19.13 -13.00
N VAL A 774 24.36 18.76 -11.73
CA VAL A 774 25.62 18.62 -11.00
C VAL A 774 26.52 17.60 -11.69
N ARG A 775 25.99 16.40 -11.98
CA ARG A 775 26.78 15.33 -12.61
C ARG A 775 27.29 15.70 -14.01
N THR A 776 26.47 16.38 -14.81
CA THR A 776 26.72 16.65 -16.24
C THR A 776 27.36 18.02 -16.52
N GLU A 777 26.98 19.06 -15.78
CA GLU A 777 27.33 20.47 -16.05
C GLU A 777 28.29 21.09 -15.01
N PHE A 778 27.93 21.03 -13.71
CA PHE A 778 28.61 21.82 -12.66
C PHE A 778 29.81 21.09 -12.03
N TRP A 779 29.60 19.87 -11.57
CA TRP A 779 30.70 18.97 -11.22
C TRP A 779 31.27 18.37 -12.51
N GLY A 780 30.39 17.92 -13.40
CA GLY A 780 30.74 17.56 -14.77
C GLY A 780 31.60 16.29 -14.88
N HIS A 781 31.43 15.36 -13.94
CA HIS A 781 32.11 14.08 -13.94
C HIS A 781 31.44 13.07 -14.91
N ALA A 782 30.18 13.25 -15.27
CA ALA A 782 29.41 12.38 -16.17
C ALA A 782 28.80 13.18 -17.35
N VAL A 783 29.64 13.83 -18.15
CA VAL A 783 29.19 14.76 -19.22
C VAL A 783 28.38 14.11 -20.35
N ASP A 784 28.59 12.82 -20.59
CA ASP A 784 27.93 12.07 -21.67
C ASP A 784 26.68 11.30 -21.18
N GLU A 785 26.23 11.54 -19.93
CA GLU A 785 25.04 10.89 -19.35
C GLU A 785 23.78 11.27 -20.14
N GLN A 786 23.03 10.26 -20.60
CA GLN A 786 21.73 10.40 -21.27
C GLN A 786 20.73 9.43 -20.66
N LEU A 787 20.28 9.73 -19.44
CA LEU A 787 19.29 8.93 -18.72
C LEU A 787 17.90 9.51 -18.93
N ASP A 788 16.92 8.62 -19.13
CA ASP A 788 15.51 8.97 -19.02
C ASP A 788 15.08 9.03 -17.55
N ASN A 789 13.84 9.46 -17.30
CA ASN A 789 13.35 9.64 -15.93
C ASN A 789 13.27 8.31 -15.15
N GLU A 790 12.96 7.19 -15.82
CA GLU A 790 12.92 5.88 -15.15
C GLU A 790 14.31 5.45 -14.67
N ALA A 791 15.34 5.67 -15.49
CA ALA A 791 16.72 5.38 -15.11
C ALA A 791 17.24 6.34 -14.02
N LEU A 792 16.76 7.59 -13.98
CA LEU A 792 17.03 8.51 -12.87
C LEU A 792 16.40 8.01 -11.55
N ILE A 793 15.13 7.60 -11.58
CA ILE A 793 14.43 7.03 -10.42
C ILE A 793 15.10 5.74 -9.94
N ALA A 794 15.59 4.92 -10.86
CA ALA A 794 16.36 3.70 -10.55
C ALA A 794 17.80 3.98 -10.06
N GLU A 795 18.20 5.24 -9.97
CA GLU A 795 19.53 5.68 -9.56
C GLU A 795 20.67 5.12 -10.44
N ASN A 796 20.41 4.92 -11.74
CA ASN A 796 21.38 4.37 -12.71
C ASN A 796 22.45 5.39 -13.16
N TYR A 797 22.93 6.21 -12.22
CA TYR A 797 23.98 7.20 -12.42
C TYR A 797 25.11 7.01 -11.42
N ARG A 798 26.24 7.66 -11.68
CA ARG A 798 27.40 7.62 -10.78
C ARG A 798 27.30 8.71 -9.72
N GLY A 799 27.48 8.33 -8.46
CA GLY A 799 27.44 9.23 -7.31
C GLY A 799 26.10 9.21 -6.58
N ILE A 800 26.05 9.81 -5.39
CA ILE A 800 24.86 9.82 -4.52
C ILE A 800 24.59 11.22 -3.97
N ARG A 801 23.36 11.43 -3.48
CA ARG A 801 22.90 12.70 -2.90
C ARG A 801 22.31 12.58 -1.47
N PRO A 802 23.05 12.04 -0.48
CA PRO A 802 22.51 11.71 0.84
C PRO A 802 22.03 12.95 1.60
N ALA A 803 20.82 12.86 2.14
CA ALA A 803 20.14 13.93 2.86
C ALA A 803 20.12 13.67 4.38
N PRO A 804 20.56 14.63 5.23
CA PRO A 804 20.51 14.49 6.68
C PRO A 804 19.11 14.13 7.21
N GLY A 805 19.03 13.05 7.99
CA GLY A 805 17.80 12.42 8.47
C GLY A 805 17.48 11.08 7.79
N TYR A 806 18.04 10.82 6.61
CA TYR A 806 17.95 9.50 5.97
C TYR A 806 18.87 8.48 6.66
N PRO A 807 18.61 7.17 6.48
CA PRO A 807 19.35 6.11 7.19
C PRO A 807 20.88 6.12 7.04
N ALA A 808 21.42 6.73 5.96
CA ALA A 808 22.86 6.84 5.71
C ALA A 808 23.53 7.99 6.48
N CYS A 809 22.76 9.01 6.88
CA CYS A 809 23.20 10.15 7.67
C CYS A 809 22.05 10.61 8.59
N PRO A 810 21.71 9.83 9.63
CA PRO A 810 20.46 10.01 10.38
C PRO A 810 20.44 11.26 11.28
N ASP A 811 21.58 11.91 11.52
CA ASP A 811 21.62 13.15 12.31
C ASP A 811 21.00 14.32 11.52
N HIS A 812 19.85 14.79 11.98
CA HIS A 812 19.16 15.94 11.39
C HIS A 812 19.91 17.26 11.57
N THR A 813 20.78 17.39 12.58
CA THR A 813 21.47 18.66 12.91
C THR A 813 22.52 19.07 11.87
N GLU A 814 23.03 18.13 11.07
CA GLU A 814 23.98 18.40 9.98
C GLU A 814 23.38 19.32 8.90
N LYS A 815 22.06 19.51 8.86
CA LYS A 815 21.44 20.56 8.04
C LYS A 815 21.93 21.95 8.42
N THR A 816 22.26 22.20 9.69
CA THR A 816 22.79 23.51 10.12
C THR A 816 24.07 23.84 9.37
N THR A 817 25.03 22.91 9.35
CA THR A 817 26.28 23.05 8.63
C THR A 817 26.06 23.23 7.13
N LEU A 818 25.14 22.47 6.54
CA LEU A 818 24.75 22.63 5.14
C LEU A 818 24.16 24.03 4.86
N PHE A 819 23.30 24.52 5.74
CA PHE A 819 22.65 25.82 5.62
C PHE A 819 23.66 26.97 5.71
N GLU A 820 24.64 26.85 6.60
CA GLU A 820 25.74 27.80 6.73
C GLU A 820 26.65 27.80 5.49
N LEU A 821 27.07 26.62 5.00
CA LEU A 821 27.93 26.49 3.83
C LEU A 821 27.31 27.08 2.57
N LEU A 822 26.01 26.81 2.35
CA LEU A 822 25.29 27.25 1.18
C LEU A 822 24.65 28.63 1.34
N ASP A 823 24.63 29.22 2.53
CA ASP A 823 23.84 30.41 2.87
C ASP A 823 22.37 30.25 2.40
N VAL A 824 21.78 29.11 2.77
CA VAL A 824 20.50 28.63 2.22
C VAL A 824 19.40 29.64 2.46
N THR A 825 19.21 30.10 3.70
CA THR A 825 18.10 30.99 4.04
C THR A 825 18.15 32.29 3.25
N ALA A 826 19.32 32.91 3.08
CA ALA A 826 19.43 34.15 2.31
C ALA A 826 19.22 33.93 0.80
N ARG A 827 19.64 32.78 0.26
CA ARG A 827 19.63 32.51 -1.19
C ARG A 827 18.35 31.88 -1.70
N THR A 828 17.71 31.02 -0.91
CA THR A 828 16.52 30.28 -1.32
C THR A 828 15.28 30.69 -0.53
N GLY A 829 15.43 31.25 0.67
CA GLY A 829 14.32 31.52 1.58
C GLY A 829 13.87 30.30 2.39
N ILE A 830 14.62 29.17 2.32
CA ILE A 830 14.32 28.00 3.14
C ILE A 830 14.85 28.24 4.57
N GLU A 831 14.04 27.93 5.56
CA GLU A 831 14.34 28.06 6.99
C GLU A 831 14.37 26.69 7.67
N LEU A 832 15.11 26.57 8.78
CA LEU A 832 15.09 25.40 9.65
C LEU A 832 14.27 25.68 10.91
N THR A 833 13.40 24.74 11.27
CA THR A 833 12.75 24.72 12.57
C THR A 833 13.72 24.30 13.67
N GLU A 834 13.31 24.43 14.93
CA GLU A 834 14.07 23.89 16.07
C GLU A 834 14.21 22.34 16.05
N GLY A 835 13.36 21.64 15.30
CA GLY A 835 13.46 20.21 15.04
C GLY A 835 14.28 19.88 13.78
N PHE A 836 14.87 20.89 13.13
CA PHE A 836 15.58 20.78 11.85
C PHE A 836 14.71 20.21 10.71
N ALA A 837 13.40 20.46 10.76
CA ALA A 837 12.54 20.39 9.59
C ALA A 837 12.76 21.64 8.73
N MET A 838 12.53 21.54 7.42
CA MET A 838 12.69 22.67 6.50
C MET A 838 11.34 23.31 6.20
N TYR A 839 11.32 24.64 6.11
CA TYR A 839 10.17 25.41 5.65
C TYR A 839 10.55 26.31 4.47
N PRO A 840 9.78 26.36 3.35
CA PRO A 840 8.54 25.64 3.07
C PRO A 840 8.69 24.11 3.15
N ALA A 841 7.60 23.41 3.49
CA ALA A 841 7.63 21.95 3.69
C ALA A 841 8.09 21.18 2.44
N ALA A 842 7.70 21.65 1.25
CA ALA A 842 8.19 21.14 -0.02
C ALA A 842 9.63 21.61 -0.30
N ALA A 843 10.59 21.01 0.41
CA ALA A 843 12.02 21.31 0.31
C ALA A 843 12.87 20.06 0.51
N VAL A 844 14.01 20.00 -0.17
CA VAL A 844 15.00 18.90 -0.07
C VAL A 844 16.38 19.50 0.08
N SER A 845 17.20 18.96 0.98
CA SER A 845 18.60 19.37 1.14
C SER A 845 19.48 18.18 1.47
N GLY A 846 20.73 18.22 1.01
CA GLY A 846 21.68 17.12 1.22
C GLY A 846 23.06 17.42 0.66
N TRP A 847 23.87 16.37 0.63
CA TRP A 847 25.25 16.38 0.14
C TRP A 847 25.33 15.76 -1.25
N TYR A 848 26.43 15.98 -1.96
CA TYR A 848 26.78 15.28 -3.20
C TYR A 848 28.12 14.57 -3.06
N PHE A 849 28.16 13.29 -3.43
CA PHE A 849 29.37 12.49 -3.51
C PHE A 849 29.56 11.99 -4.95
N ALA A 850 30.73 12.22 -5.54
CA ALA A 850 31.01 11.86 -6.93
C ALA A 850 31.68 10.47 -7.10
N HIS A 851 32.11 9.85 -5.99
CA HIS A 851 32.85 8.60 -6.03
C HIS A 851 31.99 7.47 -6.62
N PRO A 852 32.52 6.64 -7.56
CA PRO A 852 31.72 5.60 -8.22
C PRO A 852 31.13 4.54 -7.31
N ASP A 853 31.83 4.19 -6.23
CA ASP A 853 31.41 3.15 -5.29
C ASP A 853 30.57 3.69 -4.12
N SER A 854 30.27 5.01 -4.11
CA SER A 854 29.41 5.59 -3.09
C SER A 854 28.00 5.01 -3.21
N GLN A 855 27.40 4.65 -2.08
CA GLN A 855 26.09 4.00 -2.05
C GLN A 855 25.31 4.41 -0.80
N TYR A 856 23.99 4.34 -0.87
CA TYR A 856 23.15 4.46 0.31
C TYR A 856 23.25 3.19 1.18
N PHE A 857 23.32 3.38 2.49
CA PHE A 857 23.32 2.29 3.45
C PHE A 857 22.60 2.73 4.73
N VAL A 858 22.20 1.77 5.56
CA VAL A 858 21.61 2.05 6.88
C VAL A 858 22.73 2.02 7.92
N VAL A 859 22.98 3.13 8.62
CA VAL A 859 23.99 3.18 9.70
C VAL A 859 23.67 2.14 10.78
N GLY A 860 22.40 2.01 11.15
CA GLY A 860 21.92 1.05 12.14
C GLY A 860 22.19 1.48 13.58
N ASN A 861 22.34 0.50 14.47
CA ASN A 861 22.51 0.74 15.91
C ASN A 861 23.95 1.14 16.28
N LEU A 862 24.08 2.09 17.20
CA LEU A 862 25.34 2.69 17.67
C LEU A 862 25.62 2.27 19.11
N THR A 863 26.89 1.95 19.38
CA THR A 863 27.36 1.72 20.75
C THR A 863 27.55 3.05 21.49
N ARG A 864 27.53 3.00 22.82
CA ARG A 864 27.78 4.17 23.68
C ARG A 864 29.14 4.84 23.39
N GLU A 865 30.14 4.05 22.96
CA GLU A 865 31.44 4.54 22.52
C GLU A 865 31.35 5.48 21.31
N GLN A 866 30.60 5.09 20.26
CA GLN A 866 30.45 5.94 19.08
C GLN A 866 29.64 7.19 19.37
N VAL A 867 28.61 7.09 20.21
CA VAL A 867 27.82 8.26 20.61
C VAL A 867 28.68 9.27 21.38
N ALA A 868 29.53 8.80 22.31
CA ALA A 868 30.46 9.66 23.04
C ALA A 868 31.54 10.28 22.13
N ASP A 869 32.05 9.52 21.16
CA ASP A 869 32.98 10.02 20.15
C ASP A 869 32.35 11.10 19.27
N TYR A 870 31.10 10.89 18.83
CA TYR A 870 30.33 11.84 18.05
C TYR A 870 30.01 13.11 18.85
N ALA A 871 29.58 12.97 20.11
CA ALA A 871 29.37 14.10 21.01
C ALA A 871 30.62 14.98 21.13
N ARG A 872 31.79 14.36 21.33
CA ARG A 872 33.07 15.08 21.39
C ARG A 872 33.37 15.82 20.09
N ARG A 873 33.17 15.18 18.93
CA ARG A 873 33.39 15.80 17.60
C ARG A 873 32.48 17.02 17.37
N LYS A 874 31.22 16.93 17.79
CA LYS A 874 30.22 18.00 17.67
C LYS A 874 30.32 19.07 18.76
N GLY A 875 31.16 18.87 19.79
CA GLY A 875 31.23 19.74 20.96
C GLY A 875 30.00 19.65 21.87
N TRP A 876 29.28 18.54 21.83
CA TRP A 876 28.07 18.28 22.60
C TRP A 876 28.33 17.52 23.90
N SER A 877 27.36 17.58 24.79
CA SER A 877 27.24 16.64 25.91
C SER A 877 26.75 15.27 25.42
N GLN A 878 27.00 14.23 26.23
CA GLN A 878 26.52 12.87 25.95
C GLN A 878 25.00 12.83 25.77
N SER A 879 24.25 13.52 26.64
CA SER A 879 22.79 13.53 26.60
C SER A 879 22.25 14.25 25.36
N GLU A 880 22.96 15.28 24.87
CA GLU A 880 22.57 15.96 23.62
C GLU A 880 22.72 15.03 22.42
N ALA A 881 23.84 14.28 22.33
CA ALA A 881 24.02 13.30 21.26
C ALA A 881 23.00 12.16 21.35
N GLU A 882 22.71 11.66 22.56
CA GLU A 882 21.69 10.62 22.78
C GLU A 882 20.29 11.07 22.38
N ARG A 883 19.95 12.34 22.59
CA ARG A 883 18.68 12.92 22.14
C ARG A 883 18.55 12.88 20.62
N TRP A 884 19.54 13.40 19.89
CA TRP A 884 19.47 13.49 18.42
C TRP A 884 19.63 12.14 17.73
N LEU A 885 20.34 11.20 18.36
CA LEU A 885 20.59 9.86 17.84
C LEU A 885 19.69 8.78 18.49
N ALA A 886 18.61 9.18 19.17
CA ALA A 886 17.75 8.28 19.94
C ALA A 886 17.26 7.06 19.15
N ALA A 887 16.94 7.25 17.87
CA ALA A 887 16.48 6.19 16.96
C ALA A 887 17.56 5.16 16.62
N ASN A 888 18.84 5.50 16.83
CA ASN A 888 20.00 4.68 16.48
C ASN A 888 20.71 4.11 17.71
N LEU A 889 20.25 4.35 18.94
CA LEU A 889 20.95 3.84 20.14
C LEU A 889 20.79 2.32 20.28
N ALA A 890 21.90 1.62 20.49
CA ALA A 890 21.90 0.19 20.83
C ALA A 890 21.62 -0.09 22.32
N TYR A 891 21.41 0.96 23.12
CA TYR A 891 21.33 0.92 24.56
C TYR A 891 20.27 1.91 25.05
N GLU A 892 19.83 1.77 26.29
CA GLU A 892 18.98 2.78 26.94
C GLU A 892 19.88 3.87 27.56
N PRO A 893 19.69 5.14 27.18
CA PRO A 893 20.38 6.26 27.84
C PRO A 893 19.94 6.39 29.30
N ASP A 894 20.82 6.94 30.14
CA ASP A 894 20.66 6.97 31.60
C ASP A 894 19.69 8.05 32.10
#